data_AF-A0A955VPL5-F1
#
_entry.id   AF-A0A955VPL5-F1
#
_cell.length_a   1.000
_cell.length_b   1.000
_cell.length_c   1.000
_cell.angle_alpha   90.00
_cell.angle_beta   90.00
_cell.angle_gamma   90.00
#
_symmetry.space_group_name_H-M   'P 1'
#
loop_
_entity.id
_entity.type
_entity.pdbx_description
1 polymer ?
#
loop_
_entity_poly.entity_id
_entity_poly.type
_entity_poly.pdbx_seq_one_letter_code
_entity_poly.pdbx_strand_id
1 'polypeptide(L)'
;MVSRAWIMACTVVLSACIGASGIAQVKVMQSGTTYTKAAGDDGDLLFGLWFPASRFVAQGGTITDRLTGLVWLQDSQCLKPSSKWSEAFARITELNAGTLTSCQGYTAGQHHDWRVPGLNELATLVHFGHRGPGNNGLGMYGFNAQSPNYWSSTSDHNDPTRAWTWRSSDNQLLASQLKEQGNSSFGVLAVRGPVITSPVVPIQSGQTLCYGPAFTSTACSGTGQDGELQLGADIDLQNRYSVTTLAIQNSAVIADALTGLTWLVSTVCMPAATWSEALTTIASLNAGTHPTCQLALEPSSPWRLPNVRELRTLMHYGQKSALGAPFPNSISSDLTQSYWSSTVSKVGDVERHYYLDFLDGGLVMTTDASQLYKVIAVRGGIQQSLSVTPLAHNFGALTVGQTSGSFSFTVKSTGPTPLTLGQIRLTAGTTHYSISLDTCSLVTPNDATCQISVVFHPKATGALSGTLEITDLVTVSLSGTGVGPTLSVSGEPFFWLLSDPLVTRTITVTAGGTGQLAISGLTLAGTNPSDFQIDSENCTTGGLNPGQSCTITVSFLPSAGGERTAELQIVSNAPDSPTTAISLVTIDMAPFIQIDPAGADFGKQNLGVAMTRTLTVSNKGTSGPLKLSSATIGGPASADYEVTGGTCKSADLAVDESCTVIVSFTPSVASRRQATLTLSSNDPARPMVEVALDGIGIDPTVEPEPDTDDGDQTVDPDQQSADTDSDAIEDQSDPDQSDLDQSDPDLSDSGTLDALGDSEPADDLGDSQLGNDQTGDDALQSVDLADAPTPNDDASASDQNGGSDAIDLGGPGTDSGGTVILRRGGGGCSQPVGPPDAAPALMLLILFSLVAYRRLQR
;
A
#
# COMPACT_ATOMS: atom_id res chain seq x y z
N MET A 1 -3.13 77.56 -16.83
CA MET A 1 -3.67 76.19 -17.04
C MET A 1 -3.91 75.56 -15.66
N VAL A 2 -5.14 75.54 -15.13
CA VAL A 2 -5.47 74.76 -13.89
C VAL A 2 -6.90 74.21 -13.96
N SER A 3 -7.90 75.06 -14.20
CA SER A 3 -9.34 74.75 -14.05
C SER A 3 -9.95 73.75 -15.04
N ARG A 4 -9.16 73.05 -15.87
CA ARG A 4 -9.64 71.95 -16.73
C ARG A 4 -9.31 70.55 -16.19
N ALA A 5 -8.39 70.41 -15.23
CA ALA A 5 -8.03 69.10 -14.67
C ALA A 5 -9.11 68.54 -13.71
N TRP A 6 -9.74 69.40 -12.91
CA TRP A 6 -10.64 68.98 -11.83
C TRP A 6 -12.01 68.45 -12.29
N ILE A 7 -12.52 68.91 -13.44
CA ILE A 7 -13.84 68.49 -13.94
C ILE A 7 -13.79 67.08 -14.56
N MET A 8 -12.66 66.65 -15.12
CA MET A 8 -12.45 65.26 -15.57
C MET A 8 -12.25 64.29 -14.40
N ALA A 9 -11.69 64.73 -13.26
CA ALA A 9 -11.49 63.85 -12.11
C ALA A 9 -12.82 63.43 -11.46
N CYS A 10 -13.75 64.36 -11.28
CA CYS A 10 -15.02 64.06 -10.60
C CYS A 10 -15.95 63.14 -11.40
N THR A 11 -15.97 63.21 -12.74
CA THR A 11 -16.80 62.30 -13.56
C THR A 11 -16.22 60.88 -13.67
N VAL A 12 -14.89 60.72 -13.57
CA VAL A 12 -14.25 59.39 -13.50
C VAL A 12 -14.55 58.72 -12.15
N VAL A 13 -14.48 59.46 -11.03
CA VAL A 13 -14.72 58.90 -9.69
C VAL A 13 -16.19 58.57 -9.44
N LEU A 14 -17.15 59.36 -9.96
CA LEU A 14 -18.57 59.04 -9.78
C LEU A 14 -19.02 57.80 -10.59
N SER A 15 -18.47 57.61 -11.80
CA SER A 15 -18.71 56.38 -12.58
C SER A 15 -18.09 55.13 -11.93
N ALA A 16 -17.02 55.28 -11.14
CA ALA A 16 -16.42 54.19 -10.38
C ALA A 16 -17.24 53.74 -9.15
N CYS A 17 -18.25 54.51 -8.73
CA CYS A 17 -19.15 54.16 -7.62
C CYS A 17 -20.57 53.75 -8.07
N ILE A 18 -20.80 53.64 -9.39
CA ILE A 18 -21.93 52.90 -9.98
C ILE A 18 -21.38 51.71 -10.79
N GLY A 19 -20.27 51.14 -10.31
CA GLY A 19 -19.70 49.89 -10.82
C GLY A 19 -20.35 48.69 -10.12
N ALA A 20 -21.27 48.03 -10.81
CA ALA A 20 -21.87 46.72 -10.52
C ALA A 20 -22.06 46.32 -9.04
N SER A 21 -23.33 46.16 -8.62
CA SER A 21 -23.70 45.24 -7.53
C SER A 21 -23.53 43.79 -8.02
N GLY A 22 -22.29 43.38 -8.28
CA GLY A 22 -21.94 42.08 -8.81
C GLY A 22 -22.16 40.97 -7.78
N ILE A 23 -22.78 39.87 -8.21
CA ILE A 23 -22.85 38.63 -7.44
C ILE A 23 -21.40 38.15 -7.19
N ALA A 24 -21.10 37.73 -5.97
CA ALA A 24 -19.79 37.17 -5.64
C ALA A 24 -19.62 35.82 -6.35
N GLN A 25 -18.63 35.72 -7.25
CA GLN A 25 -18.43 34.54 -8.08
C GLN A 25 -18.11 33.29 -7.25
N VAL A 26 -18.89 32.24 -7.48
CA VAL A 26 -18.67 30.88 -6.98
C VAL A 26 -17.48 30.28 -7.71
N LYS A 27 -16.41 29.99 -6.98
CA LYS A 27 -15.22 29.38 -7.56
C LYS A 27 -15.45 27.89 -7.74
N VAL A 28 -15.19 27.39 -8.95
CA VAL A 28 -15.19 25.95 -9.23
C VAL A 28 -13.91 25.34 -8.66
N MET A 29 -14.03 24.22 -7.94
CA MET A 29 -12.88 23.43 -7.47
C MET A 29 -12.34 22.52 -8.59
N GLN A 30 -11.08 22.10 -8.52
CA GLN A 30 -10.52 21.12 -9.47
C GLN A 30 -11.20 19.75 -9.33
N SER A 31 -11.20 18.95 -10.41
CA SER A 31 -11.70 17.57 -10.40
C SER A 31 -10.99 16.69 -9.36
N GLY A 32 -9.68 16.90 -9.19
CA GLY A 32 -8.78 16.03 -8.45
C GLY A 32 -8.09 14.98 -9.32
N THR A 33 -8.14 15.10 -10.65
CA THR A 33 -7.26 14.30 -11.53
C THR A 33 -5.92 14.98 -11.73
N THR A 34 -4.85 14.19 -11.69
CA THR A 34 -3.46 14.56 -12.02
C THR A 34 -2.91 13.66 -13.13
N TYR A 35 -3.74 12.76 -13.68
CA TYR A 35 -3.37 11.88 -14.78
C TYR A 35 -3.61 12.58 -16.11
N THR A 36 -2.53 13.02 -16.75
CA THR A 36 -2.53 13.46 -18.15
C THR A 36 -2.49 12.26 -19.08
N LYS A 37 -3.43 12.21 -20.01
CA LYS A 37 -3.40 11.36 -21.21
C LYS A 37 -2.98 12.17 -22.45
N ALA A 38 -3.44 13.42 -22.57
CA ALA A 38 -3.19 14.26 -23.74
C ALA A 38 -3.05 15.74 -23.36
N ALA A 39 -2.27 16.49 -24.14
CA ALA A 39 -2.16 17.94 -23.98
C ALA A 39 -3.53 18.60 -24.15
N GLY A 40 -3.89 19.52 -23.25
CA GLY A 40 -5.19 20.15 -23.18
C GLY A 40 -6.27 19.39 -22.38
N ASP A 41 -5.93 18.27 -21.74
CA ASP A 41 -6.82 17.59 -20.80
C ASP A 41 -6.79 18.20 -19.38
N ASP A 42 -7.62 17.70 -18.47
CA ASP A 42 -7.79 18.25 -17.12
C ASP A 42 -6.59 17.97 -16.20
N GLY A 43 -5.82 16.90 -16.47
CA GLY A 43 -4.59 16.58 -15.74
C GLY A 43 -3.40 17.43 -16.19
N ASP A 44 -3.35 17.76 -17.49
CA ASP A 44 -2.40 18.74 -18.06
C ASP A 44 -2.71 20.18 -17.61
N LEU A 45 -3.98 20.60 -17.70
CA LEU A 45 -4.36 22.00 -17.50
C LEU A 45 -4.71 22.38 -16.06
N LEU A 46 -5.18 21.44 -15.22
CA LEU A 46 -5.50 21.63 -13.81
C LEU A 46 -6.39 22.88 -13.52
N PHE A 47 -7.61 22.93 -14.06
CA PHE A 47 -8.54 24.06 -13.85
C PHE A 47 -9.46 23.90 -12.63
N GLY A 48 -9.57 24.99 -11.85
CA GLY A 48 -10.33 25.13 -10.61
C GLY A 48 -9.44 25.47 -9.41
N LEU A 49 -10.04 25.55 -8.22
CA LEU A 49 -9.31 25.64 -6.94
C LEU A 49 -8.74 24.28 -6.50
N TRP A 50 -7.49 24.29 -6.07
CA TRP A 50 -6.79 23.11 -5.52
C TRP A 50 -7.22 22.75 -4.10
N PHE A 51 -7.03 21.47 -3.75
CA PHE A 51 -7.32 20.88 -2.44
C PHE A 51 -6.16 21.16 -1.46
N PRO A 52 -6.26 22.10 -0.51
CA PRO A 52 -5.23 22.21 0.53
C PRO A 52 -5.26 20.95 1.40
N ALA A 53 -4.11 20.41 1.84
CA ALA A 53 -4.17 19.47 2.96
C ALA A 53 -4.63 20.23 4.21
N SER A 54 -5.35 19.55 5.09
CA SER A 54 -6.27 20.17 6.06
C SER A 54 -7.48 20.90 5.44
N ARG A 55 -7.88 20.61 4.17
CA ARG A 55 -9.25 20.88 3.69
C ARG A 55 -10.25 20.33 4.69
N PHE A 56 -10.15 19.03 4.96
CA PHE A 56 -10.94 18.33 5.95
C PHE A 56 -10.20 18.35 7.30
N VAL A 57 -10.88 18.82 8.35
CA VAL A 57 -10.34 18.86 9.72
C VAL A 57 -11.31 18.18 10.66
N ALA A 58 -10.91 17.02 11.16
CA ALA A 58 -11.64 16.28 12.18
C ALA A 58 -11.49 16.95 13.56
N GLN A 59 -12.60 17.33 14.18
CA GLN A 59 -12.65 17.88 15.54
C GLN A 59 -14.01 17.56 16.18
N GLY A 60 -14.00 17.01 17.41
CA GLY A 60 -15.22 16.81 18.20
C GLY A 60 -16.26 15.87 17.60
N GLY A 61 -15.86 14.88 16.80
CA GLY A 61 -16.79 14.00 16.08
C GLY A 61 -17.40 14.62 14.82
N THR A 62 -16.87 15.75 14.36
CA THR A 62 -17.25 16.42 13.10
C THR A 62 -16.04 16.62 12.21
N ILE A 63 -16.25 16.75 10.89
CA ILE A 63 -15.21 17.12 9.93
C ILE A 63 -15.61 18.45 9.30
N THR A 64 -14.82 19.49 9.58
CA THR A 64 -14.97 20.78 8.89
C THR A 64 -14.29 20.73 7.53
N ASP A 65 -15.02 21.02 6.47
CA ASP A 65 -14.49 21.24 5.13
C ASP A 65 -14.22 22.73 4.91
N ARG A 66 -12.94 23.12 5.01
CA ARG A 66 -12.47 24.50 4.84
C ARG A 66 -12.58 25.04 3.41
N LEU A 67 -12.87 24.19 2.42
CA LEU A 67 -13.05 24.62 1.03
C LEU A 67 -14.50 25.06 0.78
N THR A 68 -15.48 24.34 1.35
CA THR A 68 -16.93 24.56 1.14
C THR A 68 -17.65 25.23 2.31
N GLY A 69 -17.03 25.27 3.50
CA GLY A 69 -17.65 25.76 4.72
C GLY A 69 -18.71 24.81 5.29
N LEU A 70 -18.86 23.60 4.72
CA LEU A 70 -19.70 22.54 5.24
C LEU A 70 -19.02 21.84 6.42
N VAL A 71 -19.82 21.35 7.35
CA VAL A 71 -19.37 20.48 8.44
C VAL A 71 -20.12 19.16 8.33
N TRP A 72 -19.37 18.07 8.28
CA TRP A 72 -19.88 16.71 8.11
C TRP A 72 -19.81 15.95 9.44
N LEU A 73 -20.73 15.02 9.64
CA LEU A 73 -20.66 14.05 10.73
C LEU A 73 -19.47 13.11 10.48
N GLN A 74 -18.56 12.98 11.45
CA GLN A 74 -17.34 12.18 11.25
C GLN A 74 -17.63 10.69 11.10
N ASP A 75 -18.60 10.17 11.85
CA ASP A 75 -19.03 8.78 11.79
C ASP A 75 -20.44 8.65 11.22
N SER A 76 -20.51 8.24 9.95
CA SER A 76 -21.79 7.95 9.29
C SER A 76 -22.37 6.59 9.65
N GLN A 77 -21.55 5.66 10.16
CA GLN A 77 -21.98 4.31 10.52
C GLN A 77 -22.85 4.35 11.78
N CYS A 78 -22.68 5.36 12.64
CA CYS A 78 -23.55 5.64 13.78
C CYS A 78 -25.03 5.79 13.37
N LEU A 79 -25.33 6.31 12.17
CA LEU A 79 -26.69 6.42 11.64
C LEU A 79 -27.26 5.06 11.20
N LYS A 80 -26.39 4.09 10.92
CA LYS A 80 -26.64 2.81 10.22
C LYS A 80 -27.10 3.03 8.76
N PRO A 81 -26.84 2.06 7.85
CA PRO A 81 -27.44 2.10 6.52
C PRO A 81 -28.97 2.18 6.60
N SER A 82 -29.56 3.13 5.87
CA SER A 82 -31.00 3.28 5.72
C SER A 82 -31.45 2.45 4.51
N SER A 83 -32.43 1.57 4.70
CA SER A 83 -32.91 0.73 3.60
C SER A 83 -33.76 1.51 2.58
N LYS A 84 -34.24 2.68 2.98
CA LYS A 84 -35.06 3.62 2.20
C LYS A 84 -34.57 5.05 2.35
N TRP A 85 -35.04 5.90 1.46
CA TRP A 85 -34.82 7.34 1.46
C TRP A 85 -35.60 8.02 2.59
N SER A 86 -36.86 7.64 2.83
CA SER A 86 -37.65 8.09 4.00
C SER A 86 -36.93 7.83 5.33
N GLU A 87 -36.29 6.66 5.47
CA GLU A 87 -35.51 6.27 6.65
C GLU A 87 -34.28 7.18 6.87
N ALA A 88 -33.67 7.74 5.81
CA ALA A 88 -32.56 8.68 5.93
C ALA A 88 -32.94 9.97 6.67
N PHE A 89 -34.09 10.56 6.33
CA PHE A 89 -34.61 11.75 7.02
C PHE A 89 -35.05 11.44 8.46
N ALA A 90 -35.59 10.24 8.70
CA ALA A 90 -35.92 9.79 10.06
C ALA A 90 -34.65 9.75 10.95
N ARG A 91 -33.54 9.17 10.47
CA ARG A 91 -32.29 9.14 11.26
C ARG A 91 -31.68 10.51 11.49
N ILE A 92 -31.80 11.44 10.54
CA ILE A 92 -31.42 12.84 10.74
C ILE A 92 -32.30 13.52 11.80
N THR A 93 -33.60 13.23 11.82
CA THR A 93 -34.54 13.74 12.83
C THR A 93 -34.17 13.21 14.22
N GLU A 94 -33.87 11.91 14.34
CA GLU A 94 -33.42 11.27 15.58
C GLU A 94 -32.03 11.78 16.04
N LEU A 95 -31.13 12.11 15.10
CA LEU A 95 -29.83 12.75 15.39
C LEU A 95 -30.02 14.14 15.99
N ASN A 96 -30.83 14.99 15.33
CA ASN A 96 -31.14 16.35 15.81
C ASN A 96 -31.92 16.34 17.14
N ALA A 97 -32.75 15.31 17.39
CA ALA A 97 -33.43 15.10 18.67
C ALA A 97 -32.50 14.52 19.77
N GLY A 98 -31.29 14.06 19.43
CA GLY A 98 -30.37 13.39 20.36
C GLY A 98 -30.80 11.98 20.78
N THR A 99 -31.80 11.39 20.12
CA THR A 99 -32.38 10.08 20.49
C THR A 99 -31.60 8.89 19.92
N LEU A 100 -30.68 9.10 18.98
CA LEU A 100 -29.80 8.03 18.47
C LEU A 100 -28.76 7.59 19.53
N THR A 101 -29.03 6.45 20.16
CA THR A 101 -28.10 5.76 21.06
C THR A 101 -26.88 5.18 20.34
N SER A 102 -26.93 5.01 19.02
CA SER A 102 -25.76 4.62 18.21
C SER A 102 -24.82 5.79 17.87
N CYS A 103 -25.27 7.04 18.00
CA CYS A 103 -24.47 8.25 17.75
C CYS A 103 -24.03 8.97 19.05
N GLN A 104 -23.96 8.25 20.17
CA GLN A 104 -23.50 8.82 21.44
C GLN A 104 -22.01 9.21 21.34
N GLY A 105 -21.70 10.46 21.71
CA GLY A 105 -20.39 11.09 21.51
C GLY A 105 -20.36 12.13 20.37
N TYR A 106 -21.22 12.02 19.36
CA TYR A 106 -21.24 12.92 18.20
C TYR A 106 -22.11 14.17 18.41
N THR A 107 -21.75 15.02 19.39
CA THR A 107 -22.41 16.31 19.69
C THR A 107 -23.94 16.27 19.91
N ALA A 108 -24.49 15.11 20.28
CA ALA A 108 -25.92 14.95 20.57
C ALA A 108 -26.38 15.96 21.64
N GLY A 109 -27.34 16.82 21.29
CA GLY A 109 -27.83 17.90 22.17
C GLY A 109 -27.05 19.22 22.11
N GLN A 110 -26.04 19.36 21.23
CA GLN A 110 -25.37 20.64 20.95
C GLN A 110 -25.67 21.18 19.55
N HIS A 111 -26.04 20.31 18.60
CA HIS A 111 -26.32 20.65 17.21
C HIS A 111 -27.66 20.03 16.78
N HIS A 112 -28.49 20.82 16.11
CA HIS A 112 -29.89 20.49 15.77
C HIS A 112 -30.23 20.84 14.31
N ASP A 113 -29.19 21.12 13.52
CA ASP A 113 -29.21 21.64 12.15
C ASP A 113 -28.55 20.67 11.15
N TRP A 114 -28.44 19.38 11.51
CA TRP A 114 -28.05 18.32 10.59
C TRP A 114 -29.13 18.07 9.54
N ARG A 115 -28.73 17.81 8.30
CA ARG A 115 -29.61 17.43 7.18
C ARG A 115 -29.07 16.23 6.39
N VAL A 116 -29.93 15.63 5.57
CA VAL A 116 -29.48 14.84 4.42
C VAL A 116 -28.89 15.82 3.38
N PRO A 117 -27.65 15.59 2.88
CA PRO A 117 -26.97 16.53 1.99
C PRO A 117 -27.64 16.65 0.63
N GLY A 118 -27.67 17.86 0.05
CA GLY A 118 -28.04 18.05 -1.35
C GLY A 118 -27.02 17.38 -2.29
N LEU A 119 -27.42 17.03 -3.52
CA LEU A 119 -26.53 16.37 -4.48
C LEU A 119 -25.27 17.21 -4.81
N ASN A 120 -25.42 18.53 -4.89
CA ASN A 120 -24.29 19.44 -5.10
C ASN A 120 -23.43 19.64 -3.85
N GLU A 121 -23.89 19.22 -2.67
CA GLU A 121 -23.06 19.14 -1.46
C GLU A 121 -22.23 17.84 -1.48
N LEU A 122 -22.86 16.68 -1.72
CA LEU A 122 -22.17 15.40 -1.92
C LEU A 122 -21.13 15.46 -3.05
N ALA A 123 -21.44 16.20 -4.12
CA ALA A 123 -20.52 16.45 -5.24
C ALA A 123 -19.14 16.96 -4.81
N THR A 124 -19.05 17.69 -3.69
CA THR A 124 -17.80 18.27 -3.21
C THR A 124 -16.89 17.22 -2.55
N LEU A 125 -17.43 16.06 -2.16
CA LEU A 125 -16.69 14.96 -1.54
C LEU A 125 -16.09 13.98 -2.56
N VAL A 126 -16.68 13.86 -3.75
CA VAL A 126 -16.18 13.01 -4.84
C VAL A 126 -14.80 13.48 -5.30
N HIS A 127 -13.83 12.59 -5.48
CA HIS A 127 -12.47 12.91 -5.96
C HIS A 127 -12.15 12.15 -7.26
N PHE A 128 -12.21 12.84 -8.41
CA PHE A 128 -12.32 12.15 -9.71
C PHE A 128 -11.06 11.41 -10.18
N GLY A 129 -9.88 11.83 -9.70
CA GLY A 129 -8.61 11.13 -9.92
C GLY A 129 -8.26 10.04 -8.90
N HIS A 130 -9.10 9.79 -7.89
CA HIS A 130 -8.84 8.73 -6.90
C HIS A 130 -9.94 7.66 -6.93
N ARG A 131 -9.61 6.50 -7.51
CA ARG A 131 -10.43 5.28 -7.49
C ARG A 131 -9.64 4.14 -6.85
N GLY A 132 -9.55 4.15 -5.52
CA GLY A 132 -9.07 2.99 -4.78
C GLY A 132 -10.07 1.82 -4.83
N PRO A 133 -9.63 0.57 -4.62
CA PRO A 133 -10.54 -0.58 -4.58
C PRO A 133 -11.50 -0.47 -3.38
N GLY A 134 -12.78 -0.20 -3.68
CA GLY A 134 -13.88 -0.22 -2.69
C GLY A 134 -13.97 0.97 -1.74
N ASN A 135 -13.15 2.01 -1.91
CA ASN A 135 -13.09 3.18 -1.01
C ASN A 135 -13.07 4.48 -1.82
N ASN A 136 -13.97 5.41 -1.51
CA ASN A 136 -14.05 6.75 -2.11
C ASN A 136 -13.01 7.75 -1.58
N GLY A 137 -11.98 7.27 -0.90
CA GLY A 137 -10.92 8.07 -0.29
C GLY A 137 -11.30 8.69 1.06
N LEU A 138 -12.57 8.74 1.46
CA LEU A 138 -13.03 9.49 2.63
C LEU A 138 -12.33 9.07 3.95
N GLY A 139 -11.93 7.81 4.08
CA GLY A 139 -11.15 7.33 5.22
C GLY A 139 -9.82 8.08 5.41
N MET A 140 -9.15 8.50 4.34
CA MET A 140 -7.90 9.29 4.42
C MET A 140 -8.12 10.70 4.96
N TYR A 141 -9.36 11.20 4.88
CA TYR A 141 -9.78 12.50 5.41
C TYR A 141 -10.43 12.38 6.80
N GLY A 142 -10.37 11.20 7.43
CA GLY A 142 -10.83 10.95 8.80
C GLY A 142 -12.30 10.58 8.97
N PHE A 143 -13.05 10.38 7.88
CA PHE A 143 -14.45 9.92 7.93
C PHE A 143 -14.51 8.41 8.25
N ASN A 144 -15.38 8.00 9.17
CA ASN A 144 -15.86 6.61 9.20
C ASN A 144 -17.09 6.48 8.29
N ALA A 145 -16.86 6.05 7.06
CA ALA A 145 -17.84 6.04 5.97
C ALA A 145 -17.67 4.80 5.08
N GLN A 146 -18.31 3.69 5.48
CA GLN A 146 -18.12 2.37 4.87
C GLN A 146 -19.25 1.95 3.90
N SER A 147 -20.27 2.80 3.70
CA SER A 147 -21.39 2.45 2.82
C SER A 147 -20.98 2.50 1.34
N PRO A 148 -21.36 1.51 0.51
CA PRO A 148 -21.05 1.48 -0.92
C PRO A 148 -21.81 2.54 -1.72
N ASN A 149 -22.92 3.06 -1.15
CA ASN A 149 -23.70 4.14 -1.73
C ASN A 149 -24.20 5.11 -0.63
N TYR A 150 -24.53 6.34 -1.00
CA TYR A 150 -25.08 7.36 -0.09
C TYR A 150 -26.28 8.08 -0.73
N TRP A 151 -27.33 8.34 0.06
CA TRP A 151 -28.48 9.15 -0.35
C TRP A 151 -28.17 10.65 -0.32
N SER A 152 -28.72 11.40 -1.28
CA SER A 152 -28.89 12.85 -1.19
C SER A 152 -30.35 13.24 -0.92
N SER A 153 -30.61 14.49 -0.56
CA SER A 153 -31.96 15.07 -0.40
C SER A 153 -32.60 15.51 -1.72
N THR A 154 -31.88 15.41 -2.84
CA THR A 154 -32.33 15.78 -4.19
C THR A 154 -33.12 14.62 -4.82
N SER A 155 -34.34 14.88 -5.29
CA SER A 155 -35.14 13.88 -6.03
C SER A 155 -34.73 13.80 -7.50
N ASP A 156 -35.01 12.71 -8.20
CA ASP A 156 -35.09 12.82 -9.66
C ASP A 156 -36.35 13.62 -10.05
N HIS A 157 -36.23 14.46 -11.08
CA HIS A 157 -37.34 15.22 -11.64
C HIS A 157 -38.10 14.41 -12.70
N ASN A 158 -37.43 13.49 -13.39
CA ASN A 158 -38.04 12.66 -14.43
C ASN A 158 -38.87 11.51 -13.82
N ASP A 159 -38.38 10.85 -12.77
CA ASP A 159 -39.15 9.94 -11.90
C ASP A 159 -39.02 10.36 -10.41
N PRO A 160 -40.02 11.08 -9.86
CA PRO A 160 -40.00 11.50 -8.46
C PRO A 160 -40.04 10.40 -7.39
N THR A 161 -40.21 9.11 -7.73
CA THR A 161 -39.95 8.02 -6.78
C THR A 161 -38.48 7.64 -6.69
N ARG A 162 -37.61 8.23 -7.51
CA ARG A 162 -36.16 8.06 -7.43
C ARG A 162 -35.52 9.24 -6.71
N ALA A 163 -34.38 8.98 -6.09
CA ALA A 163 -33.54 10.01 -5.50
C ALA A 163 -32.10 9.90 -6.01
N TRP A 164 -31.39 11.01 -5.94
CA TRP A 164 -30.00 11.08 -6.33
C TRP A 164 -29.09 10.44 -5.29
N THR A 165 -28.08 9.75 -5.77
CA THR A 165 -27.16 8.95 -4.94
C THR A 165 -25.72 9.09 -5.41
N TRP A 166 -24.78 8.90 -4.48
CA TRP A 166 -23.36 8.72 -4.78
C TRP A 166 -22.99 7.26 -4.58
N ARG A 167 -22.42 6.61 -5.60
CA ARG A 167 -21.76 5.30 -5.48
C ARG A 167 -20.26 5.51 -5.23
N SER A 168 -19.74 4.92 -4.15
CA SER A 168 -18.35 5.13 -3.73
C SER A 168 -17.34 4.30 -4.52
N SER A 169 -17.75 3.15 -5.09
CA SER A 169 -16.87 2.21 -5.80
C SER A 169 -16.37 2.70 -7.18
N ASP A 170 -17.08 3.63 -7.81
CA ASP A 170 -16.77 4.17 -9.14
C ASP A 170 -16.93 5.69 -9.24
N ASN A 171 -17.17 6.36 -8.11
CA ASN A 171 -17.41 7.80 -8.01
C ASN A 171 -18.57 8.34 -8.86
N GLN A 172 -19.51 7.47 -9.27
CA GLN A 172 -20.69 7.89 -10.03
C GLN A 172 -21.74 8.60 -9.16
N LEU A 173 -22.43 9.57 -9.76
CA LEU A 173 -23.57 10.28 -9.17
C LEU A 173 -24.80 10.06 -10.05
N LEU A 174 -25.88 9.50 -9.48
CA LEU A 174 -26.90 8.76 -10.23
C LEU A 174 -28.32 8.96 -9.67
N ALA A 175 -29.30 9.20 -10.53
CA ALA A 175 -30.75 9.19 -10.24
C ALA A 175 -31.38 7.78 -10.20
N SER A 176 -30.57 6.72 -10.06
CA SER A 176 -31.00 5.37 -10.42
C SER A 176 -31.72 4.58 -9.32
N GLN A 177 -32.03 5.20 -8.18
CA GLN A 177 -32.38 4.46 -6.94
C GLN A 177 -33.77 4.85 -6.42
N LEU A 178 -34.66 3.86 -6.33
CA LEU A 178 -36.04 4.01 -5.86
C LEU A 178 -36.08 4.25 -4.35
N LYS A 179 -36.76 5.31 -3.93
CA LYS A 179 -36.81 5.83 -2.56
C LYS A 179 -37.27 4.80 -1.53
N GLU A 180 -38.31 4.03 -1.85
CA GLU A 180 -39.01 3.18 -0.86
C GLU A 180 -38.90 1.68 -1.13
N GLN A 181 -38.18 1.25 -2.19
CA GLN A 181 -37.80 -0.16 -2.35
C GLN A 181 -36.55 -0.44 -1.50
N GLY A 182 -36.64 -1.41 -0.60
CA GLY A 182 -35.62 -1.68 0.40
C GLY A 182 -34.28 -2.13 -0.20
N ASN A 183 -33.25 -1.29 -0.10
CA ASN A 183 -31.86 -1.67 -0.35
C ASN A 183 -31.00 -1.28 0.86
N SER A 184 -30.61 -2.27 1.66
CA SER A 184 -29.92 -2.10 2.96
C SER A 184 -28.47 -1.59 2.88
N SER A 185 -28.07 -0.99 1.76
CA SER A 185 -26.68 -0.64 1.42
C SER A 185 -26.41 0.87 1.29
N PHE A 186 -27.41 1.72 1.53
CA PHE A 186 -27.28 3.18 1.42
C PHE A 186 -27.02 3.83 2.78
N GLY A 187 -25.92 4.57 2.88
CA GLY A 187 -25.59 5.42 4.03
C GLY A 187 -26.14 6.84 3.89
N VAL A 188 -25.92 7.65 4.94
CA VAL A 188 -26.20 9.08 4.96
C VAL A 188 -24.96 9.81 5.47
N LEU A 189 -24.45 10.77 4.70
CA LEU A 189 -23.37 11.66 5.15
C LEU A 189 -24.00 12.94 5.71
N ALA A 190 -24.44 12.88 6.97
CA ALA A 190 -25.10 14.03 7.62
C ALA A 190 -24.22 15.28 7.56
N VAL A 191 -24.81 16.39 7.11
CA VAL A 191 -24.09 17.65 6.86
C VAL A 191 -24.80 18.84 7.52
N ARG A 192 -24.05 19.90 7.77
CA ARG A 192 -24.53 21.21 8.26
C ARG A 192 -23.60 22.34 7.75
N GLY A 193 -23.95 23.60 8.03
CA GLY A 193 -23.43 24.75 7.27
C GLY A 193 -24.24 24.96 5.97
N PRO A 194 -23.71 25.64 4.94
CA PRO A 194 -22.35 26.17 4.80
C PRO A 194 -22.12 27.49 5.55
N VAL A 195 -20.87 27.78 5.88
CA VAL A 195 -20.45 29.15 6.25
C VAL A 195 -20.30 29.97 4.96
N ILE A 196 -21.11 31.03 4.81
CA ILE A 196 -21.22 31.86 3.58
C ILE A 196 -19.92 32.60 3.20
N THR A 197 -18.87 32.54 4.03
CA THR A 197 -17.54 33.14 3.78
C THR A 197 -16.56 32.17 3.11
N SER A 198 -16.99 30.99 2.67
CA SER A 198 -16.12 29.96 2.10
C SER A 198 -15.71 30.25 0.63
N PRO A 199 -14.49 29.90 0.18
CA PRO A 199 -14.04 30.21 -1.18
C PRO A 199 -14.77 29.41 -2.28
N VAL A 200 -15.26 28.21 -1.97
CA VAL A 200 -16.24 27.46 -2.78
C VAL A 200 -17.55 27.45 -2.01
N VAL A 201 -18.65 27.65 -2.72
CA VAL A 201 -20.02 27.44 -2.20
C VAL A 201 -20.71 26.48 -3.16
N PRO A 202 -21.34 25.38 -2.69
CA PRO A 202 -22.15 24.54 -3.58
C PRO A 202 -23.20 25.38 -4.31
N ILE A 203 -23.41 25.17 -5.60
CA ILE A 203 -24.53 25.82 -6.33
C ILE A 203 -25.81 25.07 -5.96
N GLN A 204 -26.92 25.79 -5.76
CA GLN A 204 -28.25 25.18 -5.60
C GLN A 204 -28.55 24.15 -6.70
N SER A 205 -29.34 23.13 -6.40
CA SER A 205 -29.77 22.15 -7.40
C SER A 205 -30.84 22.66 -8.36
N GLY A 206 -31.48 23.81 -8.05
CA GLY A 206 -32.65 24.32 -8.76
C GLY A 206 -33.97 23.62 -8.42
N GLN A 207 -33.98 22.65 -7.49
CA GLN A 207 -35.23 22.05 -7.02
C GLN A 207 -36.03 23.03 -6.16
N THR A 208 -37.32 23.15 -6.44
CA THR A 208 -38.28 24.00 -5.70
C THR A 208 -39.54 23.24 -5.28
N LEU A 209 -39.58 21.93 -5.58
CA LEU A 209 -40.66 21.01 -5.26
C LEU A 209 -40.12 19.88 -4.39
N CYS A 210 -40.95 19.44 -3.45
CA CYS A 210 -40.71 18.28 -2.60
C CYS A 210 -41.72 17.20 -2.95
N TYR A 211 -41.35 15.94 -2.78
CA TYR A 211 -42.10 14.79 -3.29
C TYR A 211 -42.38 13.77 -2.18
N GLY A 212 -43.61 13.25 -2.17
CA GLY A 212 -44.01 12.14 -1.31
C GLY A 212 -43.71 10.76 -1.93
N PRO A 213 -43.94 9.66 -1.20
CA PRO A 213 -43.70 8.29 -1.68
C PRO A 213 -44.46 7.88 -2.95
N ALA A 214 -45.55 8.59 -3.30
CA ALA A 214 -46.49 8.21 -4.36
C ALA A 214 -46.43 9.14 -5.58
N PHE A 215 -45.22 9.43 -6.09
CA PHE A 215 -44.91 10.31 -7.25
C PHE A 215 -45.43 11.76 -7.17
N THR A 216 -46.19 12.11 -6.15
CA THR A 216 -46.92 13.37 -6.01
C THR A 216 -46.05 14.42 -5.33
N SER A 217 -46.14 15.67 -5.79
CA SER A 217 -45.58 16.80 -5.07
C SER A 217 -46.33 17.01 -3.75
N THR A 218 -45.59 17.38 -2.71
CA THR A 218 -46.08 17.63 -1.36
C THR A 218 -45.66 19.02 -0.91
N ALA A 219 -46.27 19.53 0.17
CA ALA A 219 -45.80 20.74 0.83
C ALA A 219 -44.37 20.52 1.32
N CYS A 220 -43.44 21.41 0.95
CA CYS A 220 -42.03 21.28 1.31
C CYS A 220 -41.74 21.46 2.80
N SER A 221 -42.57 22.19 3.55
CA SER A 221 -42.26 22.61 4.92
C SER A 221 -42.13 21.42 5.89
N GLY A 222 -40.98 21.32 6.56
CA GLY A 222 -40.66 20.26 7.51
C GLY A 222 -40.25 18.93 6.87
N THR A 223 -39.89 18.92 5.58
CA THR A 223 -39.49 17.69 4.87
C THR A 223 -37.97 17.46 4.86
N GLY A 224 -37.17 18.53 5.02
CA GLY A 224 -35.72 18.50 4.89
C GLY A 224 -35.20 18.22 3.47
N GLN A 225 -36.10 18.14 2.48
CA GLN A 225 -35.74 17.85 1.09
C GLN A 225 -35.03 19.06 0.44
N ASP A 226 -34.27 18.80 -0.61
CA ASP A 226 -33.50 19.83 -1.32
C ASP A 226 -34.39 20.98 -1.84
N GLY A 227 -35.62 20.65 -2.28
CA GLY A 227 -36.65 21.62 -2.67
C GLY A 227 -37.21 22.50 -1.55
N GLU A 228 -37.07 22.10 -0.27
CA GLU A 228 -37.37 22.97 0.88
C GLU A 228 -36.18 23.87 1.20
N LEU A 229 -34.99 23.27 1.29
CA LEU A 229 -33.83 23.90 1.89
C LEU A 229 -33.09 24.83 0.93
N GLN A 230 -33.04 24.48 -0.37
CA GLN A 230 -32.44 25.27 -1.46
C GLN A 230 -31.09 25.88 -1.08
N LEU A 231 -30.22 25.06 -0.48
CA LEU A 231 -28.95 25.53 0.10
C LEU A 231 -27.85 25.59 -0.95
N GLY A 232 -27.03 26.64 -0.83
CA GLY A 232 -25.93 26.93 -1.75
C GLY A 232 -25.96 28.38 -2.24
N ALA A 233 -25.21 28.64 -3.30
CA ALA A 233 -25.32 29.87 -4.07
C ALA A 233 -26.56 29.81 -4.97
N ASP A 234 -27.31 30.91 -5.00
CA ASP A 234 -28.48 31.09 -5.86
C ASP A 234 -28.11 30.89 -7.33
N ILE A 235 -28.92 30.12 -8.05
CA ILE A 235 -28.70 29.82 -9.46
C ILE A 235 -29.17 30.95 -10.40
N ASP A 236 -29.97 31.91 -9.91
CA ASP A 236 -30.56 33.08 -10.58
C ASP A 236 -30.54 33.01 -12.11
N LEU A 237 -31.41 32.16 -12.67
CA LEU A 237 -31.48 31.92 -14.10
C LEU A 237 -31.83 33.18 -14.93
N GLN A 238 -32.27 34.27 -14.30
CA GLN A 238 -32.60 35.52 -14.99
C GLN A 238 -31.35 36.39 -15.20
N ASN A 239 -30.44 36.45 -14.22
CA ASN A 239 -29.25 37.31 -14.27
C ASN A 239 -27.92 36.54 -14.44
N ARG A 240 -27.89 35.22 -14.23
CA ARG A 240 -26.67 34.40 -14.30
C ARG A 240 -25.98 34.42 -15.67
N TYR A 241 -26.74 34.45 -16.77
CA TYR A 241 -26.17 34.21 -18.10
C TYR A 241 -26.33 35.40 -19.05
N SER A 242 -25.22 35.84 -19.65
CA SER A 242 -25.19 36.83 -20.72
C SER A 242 -24.85 36.18 -22.06
N VAL A 243 -25.76 36.25 -23.03
CA VAL A 243 -25.65 35.55 -24.33
C VAL A 243 -25.20 36.51 -25.43
N THR A 244 -24.07 36.18 -26.07
CA THR A 244 -23.62 36.81 -27.32
C THR A 244 -23.81 35.83 -28.47
N THR A 245 -24.84 36.04 -29.29
CA THR A 245 -25.02 35.28 -30.53
C THR A 245 -23.91 35.61 -31.52
N LEU A 246 -23.31 34.59 -32.14
CA LEU A 246 -22.27 34.77 -33.15
C LEU A 246 -22.86 34.94 -34.55
N ALA A 247 -22.05 35.43 -35.49
CA ALA A 247 -22.41 35.46 -36.92
C ALA A 247 -22.46 34.05 -37.56
N ILE A 248 -21.89 33.04 -36.88
CA ILE A 248 -21.96 31.63 -37.25
C ILE A 248 -23.33 31.09 -36.82
N GLN A 249 -24.03 30.38 -37.71
CA GLN A 249 -25.35 29.82 -37.40
C GLN A 249 -25.31 28.87 -36.19
N ASN A 250 -26.41 28.83 -35.44
CA ASN A 250 -26.59 27.99 -34.24
C ASN A 250 -25.43 28.07 -33.23
N SER A 251 -24.80 29.25 -33.11
CA SER A 251 -23.58 29.47 -32.32
C SER A 251 -23.70 30.68 -31.39
N ALA A 252 -23.28 30.53 -30.14
CA ALA A 252 -23.28 31.59 -29.15
C ALA A 252 -22.11 31.47 -28.17
N VAL A 253 -21.67 32.61 -27.65
CA VAL A 253 -20.80 32.70 -26.47
C VAL A 253 -21.67 33.11 -25.27
N ILE A 254 -21.68 32.30 -24.22
CA ILE A 254 -22.47 32.50 -23.00
C ILE A 254 -21.50 32.78 -21.85
N ALA A 255 -21.53 34.01 -21.32
CA ALA A 255 -20.81 34.33 -20.10
C ALA A 255 -21.67 33.96 -18.88
N ASP A 256 -21.07 33.21 -17.95
CA ASP A 256 -21.70 32.77 -16.70
C ASP A 256 -21.21 33.65 -15.54
N ALA A 257 -22.05 34.59 -15.11
CA ALA A 257 -21.76 35.53 -14.04
C ALA A 257 -21.64 34.87 -12.66
N LEU A 258 -22.22 33.67 -12.47
CA LEU A 258 -22.13 32.94 -11.20
C LEU A 258 -20.75 32.30 -11.02
N THR A 259 -20.16 31.74 -12.08
CA THR A 259 -18.89 30.99 -11.99
C THR A 259 -17.67 31.75 -12.55
N GLY A 260 -17.89 32.81 -13.33
CA GLY A 260 -16.84 33.49 -14.09
C GLY A 260 -16.35 32.73 -15.32
N LEU A 261 -16.98 31.60 -15.66
CA LEU A 261 -16.69 30.84 -16.88
C LEU A 261 -17.34 31.50 -18.10
N THR A 262 -16.74 31.29 -19.27
CA THR A 262 -17.32 31.67 -20.55
C THR A 262 -17.38 30.45 -21.45
N TRP A 263 -18.57 30.16 -21.96
CA TRP A 263 -18.89 28.96 -22.73
C TRP A 263 -19.08 29.30 -24.20
N LEU A 264 -18.52 28.52 -25.11
CA LEU A 264 -18.89 28.51 -26.52
C LEU A 264 -19.82 27.32 -26.75
N VAL A 265 -21.00 27.56 -27.31
CA VAL A 265 -21.90 26.51 -27.79
C VAL A 265 -22.09 26.70 -29.28
N SER A 266 -21.86 25.65 -30.07
CA SER A 266 -22.07 25.69 -31.53
C SER A 266 -22.18 24.29 -32.11
N THR A 267 -23.31 23.97 -32.73
CA THR A 267 -23.48 22.70 -33.46
C THR A 267 -22.76 22.67 -34.82
N VAL A 268 -22.08 23.76 -35.20
CA VAL A 268 -21.45 23.96 -36.52
C VAL A 268 -19.92 24.05 -36.40
N CYS A 269 -19.42 24.63 -35.30
CA CYS A 269 -18.02 24.56 -34.92
C CYS A 269 -17.69 23.26 -34.19
N MET A 270 -18.60 22.77 -33.34
CA MET A 270 -18.35 21.67 -32.43
C MET A 270 -19.47 20.61 -32.59
N PRO A 271 -19.42 19.82 -33.68
CA PRO A 271 -20.29 18.65 -33.82
C PRO A 271 -20.01 17.62 -32.71
N ALA A 272 -20.84 16.58 -32.62
CA ALA A 272 -20.51 15.43 -31.79
C ALA A 272 -19.27 14.72 -32.35
N ALA A 273 -18.35 14.34 -31.46
CA ALA A 273 -17.02 13.86 -31.81
C ALA A 273 -16.52 12.82 -30.81
N THR A 274 -15.47 12.07 -31.15
CA THR A 274 -14.70 11.28 -30.17
C THR A 274 -13.91 12.20 -29.22
N TRP A 275 -13.44 11.67 -28.09
CA TRP A 275 -12.73 12.48 -27.10
C TRP A 275 -11.44 13.12 -27.66
N SER A 276 -10.69 12.38 -28.48
CA SER A 276 -9.45 12.88 -29.12
C SER A 276 -9.72 13.91 -30.22
N GLU A 277 -10.82 13.74 -30.98
CA GLU A 277 -11.26 14.75 -31.95
C GLU A 277 -11.71 16.03 -31.23
N ALA A 278 -12.39 15.92 -30.09
CA ALA A 278 -12.80 17.07 -29.30
C ALA A 278 -11.60 17.94 -28.86
N LEU A 279 -10.52 17.33 -28.36
CA LEU A 279 -9.27 18.05 -28.06
C LEU A 279 -8.62 18.65 -29.31
N THR A 280 -8.68 17.95 -30.44
CA THR A 280 -8.14 18.45 -31.73
C THR A 280 -8.92 19.66 -32.26
N THR A 281 -10.25 19.65 -32.13
CA THR A 281 -11.13 20.79 -32.38
C THR A 281 -10.76 21.98 -31.48
N ILE A 282 -10.61 21.76 -30.17
CA ILE A 282 -10.16 22.80 -29.22
C ILE A 282 -8.80 23.39 -29.61
N ALA A 283 -7.82 22.55 -29.97
CA ALA A 283 -6.50 23.00 -30.41
C ALA A 283 -6.57 23.87 -31.68
N SER A 284 -7.38 23.49 -32.67
CA SER A 284 -7.55 24.28 -33.90
C SER A 284 -8.33 25.59 -33.71
N LEU A 285 -9.23 25.66 -32.70
CA LEU A 285 -9.82 26.94 -32.27
C LEU A 285 -8.75 27.90 -31.73
N ASN A 286 -7.85 27.40 -30.86
CA ASN A 286 -6.78 28.20 -30.26
C ASN A 286 -5.66 28.56 -31.24
N ALA A 287 -5.44 27.76 -32.29
CA ALA A 287 -4.52 28.05 -33.38
C ALA A 287 -5.12 29.00 -34.45
N GLY A 288 -6.44 29.24 -34.41
CA GLY A 288 -7.15 30.05 -35.42
C GLY A 288 -7.29 29.34 -36.77
N THR A 289 -7.08 28.02 -36.80
CA THR A 289 -7.11 27.18 -38.00
C THR A 289 -8.42 26.41 -38.15
N HIS A 290 -9.35 26.51 -37.20
CA HIS A 290 -10.63 25.79 -37.22
C HIS A 290 -11.46 26.14 -38.47
N PRO A 291 -11.76 25.17 -39.37
CA PRO A 291 -12.24 25.46 -40.72
C PRO A 291 -13.59 26.17 -40.77
N THR A 292 -14.48 25.88 -39.82
CA THR A 292 -15.82 26.50 -39.73
C THR A 292 -15.94 27.61 -38.68
N CYS A 293 -14.93 27.81 -37.83
CA CYS A 293 -15.08 28.62 -36.60
C CYS A 293 -14.02 29.72 -36.50
N GLN A 294 -14.22 30.76 -37.30
CA GLN A 294 -13.35 31.94 -37.38
C GLN A 294 -13.59 32.88 -36.18
N LEU A 295 -13.25 32.40 -34.98
CA LEU A 295 -13.27 33.18 -33.74
C LEU A 295 -12.00 34.04 -33.62
N ALA A 296 -12.10 35.16 -32.92
CA ALA A 296 -10.94 35.95 -32.54
C ALA A 296 -10.05 35.17 -31.54
N LEU A 297 -8.74 35.19 -31.77
CA LEU A 297 -7.77 34.60 -30.86
C LEU A 297 -7.59 35.44 -29.60
N GLU A 298 -7.63 34.77 -28.45
CA GLU A 298 -7.47 35.37 -27.12
C GLU A 298 -6.41 34.58 -26.34
N PRO A 299 -5.11 34.75 -26.63
CA PRO A 299 -4.04 33.86 -26.11
C PRO A 299 -3.89 33.88 -24.58
N SER A 300 -4.42 34.89 -23.90
CA SER A 300 -4.48 35.02 -22.44
C SER A 300 -5.64 34.24 -21.79
N SER A 301 -6.59 33.76 -22.58
CA SER A 301 -7.74 32.95 -22.13
C SER A 301 -8.15 31.97 -23.24
N PRO A 302 -7.31 30.97 -23.56
CA PRO A 302 -7.62 29.98 -24.58
C PRO A 302 -8.88 29.16 -24.23
N TRP A 303 -9.51 28.61 -25.26
CA TRP A 303 -10.58 27.62 -25.12
C TRP A 303 -10.00 26.28 -24.64
N ARG A 304 -10.73 25.57 -23.79
CA ARG A 304 -10.46 24.18 -23.39
C ARG A 304 -11.73 23.34 -23.48
N LEU A 305 -11.59 22.02 -23.49
CA LEU A 305 -12.68 21.13 -23.14
C LEU A 305 -12.88 21.23 -21.60
N PRO A 306 -14.11 21.43 -21.09
CA PRO A 306 -14.38 21.68 -19.68
C PRO A 306 -14.18 20.44 -18.81
N ASN A 307 -13.72 20.64 -17.58
CA ASN A 307 -13.60 19.52 -16.66
C ASN A 307 -14.94 19.11 -16.04
N VAL A 308 -14.95 17.96 -15.37
CA VAL A 308 -16.18 17.30 -14.91
C VAL A 308 -16.93 18.13 -13.85
N ARG A 309 -16.25 19.09 -13.20
CA ARG A 309 -16.90 20.02 -12.26
C ARG A 309 -17.38 21.28 -12.95
N GLU A 310 -16.63 21.81 -13.91
CA GLU A 310 -17.05 22.95 -14.73
C GLU A 310 -18.37 22.64 -15.45
N LEU A 311 -18.45 21.51 -16.16
CA LEU A 311 -19.71 21.06 -16.80
C LEU A 311 -20.86 20.95 -15.80
N ARG A 312 -20.58 20.46 -14.59
CA ARG A 312 -21.62 20.29 -13.57
C ARG A 312 -22.19 21.59 -13.01
N THR A 313 -21.53 22.73 -13.21
CA THR A 313 -22.13 24.03 -12.86
C THR A 313 -23.35 24.38 -13.71
N LEU A 314 -23.53 23.71 -14.86
CA LEU A 314 -24.67 23.90 -15.77
C LEU A 314 -25.90 23.06 -15.39
N MET A 315 -25.78 22.17 -14.40
CA MET A 315 -26.85 21.25 -13.98
C MET A 315 -27.95 21.95 -13.20
N HIS A 316 -29.20 21.78 -13.65
CA HIS A 316 -30.41 22.23 -12.96
C HIS A 316 -31.38 21.05 -12.77
N TYR A 317 -31.29 20.39 -11.61
CA TYR A 317 -32.06 19.20 -11.23
C TYR A 317 -33.54 19.49 -10.94
N GLY A 318 -34.00 20.75 -11.01
CA GLY A 318 -35.40 21.14 -10.89
C GLY A 318 -36.24 21.04 -12.16
N GLN A 319 -35.69 20.53 -13.27
CA GLN A 319 -36.39 20.43 -14.57
C GLN A 319 -35.95 19.17 -15.35
N LYS A 320 -36.72 18.79 -16.38
CA LYS A 320 -36.51 17.57 -17.18
C LYS A 320 -35.15 17.50 -17.89
N SER A 321 -34.77 18.53 -18.64
CA SER A 321 -33.42 18.67 -19.21
C SER A 321 -32.56 19.41 -18.21
N ALA A 322 -31.57 18.74 -17.60
CA ALA A 322 -30.72 19.42 -16.61
C ALA A 322 -29.92 20.58 -17.22
N LEU A 323 -29.77 20.64 -18.55
CA LEU A 323 -29.14 21.76 -19.25
C LEU A 323 -30.14 22.91 -19.40
N GLY A 324 -30.05 23.90 -18.50
CA GLY A 324 -30.93 25.05 -18.49
C GLY A 324 -30.71 26.05 -19.64
N ALA A 325 -31.73 26.87 -19.90
CA ALA A 325 -31.57 28.06 -20.72
C ALA A 325 -30.47 28.97 -20.10
N PRO A 326 -29.66 29.68 -20.92
CA PRO A 326 -29.81 29.87 -22.36
C PRO A 326 -28.99 28.90 -23.23
N PHE A 327 -28.45 27.82 -22.67
CA PHE A 327 -27.79 26.80 -23.48
C PHE A 327 -28.83 26.20 -24.44
N PRO A 328 -28.51 26.07 -25.74
CA PRO A 328 -29.49 25.62 -26.73
C PRO A 328 -29.87 24.16 -26.49
N ASN A 329 -30.98 23.96 -25.78
CA ASN A 329 -31.79 22.76 -25.89
C ASN A 329 -32.19 22.62 -27.36
N SER A 330 -31.48 21.78 -28.12
CA SER A 330 -31.99 21.31 -29.39
C SER A 330 -33.24 20.49 -29.09
N ILE A 331 -34.41 20.99 -29.48
CA ILE A 331 -35.63 20.20 -29.61
C ILE A 331 -35.51 19.36 -30.90
N SER A 332 -34.42 18.59 -30.95
CA SER A 332 -34.20 17.47 -31.85
C SER A 332 -34.54 16.19 -31.10
N SER A 333 -34.91 15.14 -31.81
CA SER A 333 -35.13 13.81 -31.25
C SER A 333 -33.82 13.07 -30.94
N ASP A 334 -32.76 13.79 -30.59
CA ASP A 334 -31.46 13.20 -30.26
C ASP A 334 -31.52 12.58 -28.86
N LEU A 335 -31.39 11.25 -28.81
CA LEU A 335 -31.36 10.48 -27.56
C LEU A 335 -30.06 10.66 -26.76
N THR A 336 -29.18 11.59 -27.16
CA THR A 336 -27.91 11.89 -26.50
C THR A 336 -27.85 13.37 -26.09
N GLN A 337 -27.93 13.64 -24.79
CA GLN A 337 -27.46 14.91 -24.21
C GLN A 337 -26.16 14.71 -23.43
N SER A 338 -25.38 13.70 -23.83
CA SER A 338 -24.03 13.43 -23.36
C SER A 338 -23.04 14.46 -23.92
N TYR A 339 -22.29 15.12 -23.04
CA TYR A 339 -21.21 16.06 -23.35
C TYR A 339 -19.86 15.57 -22.80
N TRP A 340 -18.81 15.66 -23.62
CA TRP A 340 -17.46 15.26 -23.23
C TRP A 340 -16.84 16.19 -22.18
N SER A 341 -16.12 15.60 -21.23
CA SER A 341 -15.26 16.32 -20.29
C SER A 341 -13.78 16.06 -20.57
N SER A 342 -12.90 17.02 -20.24
CA SER A 342 -11.45 16.83 -20.22
C SER A 342 -10.94 15.97 -19.06
N THR A 343 -11.77 15.63 -18.07
CA THR A 343 -11.34 14.77 -16.96
C THR A 343 -11.20 13.32 -17.41
N VAL A 344 -10.01 12.74 -17.19
CA VAL A 344 -9.69 11.33 -17.45
C VAL A 344 -9.54 10.56 -16.12
N SER A 345 -9.90 9.29 -16.12
CA SER A 345 -9.72 8.35 -15.00
C SER A 345 -8.81 7.19 -15.44
N LYS A 346 -7.79 6.86 -14.63
CA LYS A 346 -6.99 5.63 -14.79
C LYS A 346 -7.09 4.77 -13.53
N VAL A 347 -7.29 3.46 -13.70
CA VAL A 347 -7.37 2.48 -12.60
C VAL A 347 -6.60 1.22 -13.01
N GLY A 348 -5.41 1.02 -12.46
CA GLY A 348 -4.43 0.11 -13.06
C GLY A 348 -4.16 0.55 -14.50
N ASP A 349 -4.23 -0.38 -15.44
CA ASP A 349 -4.08 -0.10 -16.88
C ASP A 349 -5.39 0.29 -17.58
N VAL A 350 -6.53 0.29 -16.87
CA VAL A 350 -7.83 0.66 -17.46
C VAL A 350 -8.05 2.16 -17.38
N GLU A 351 -8.00 2.79 -18.55
CA GLU A 351 -8.33 4.20 -18.77
C GLU A 351 -9.80 4.37 -19.18
N ARG A 352 -10.47 5.43 -18.69
CA ARG A 352 -11.81 5.83 -19.15
C ARG A 352 -12.00 7.35 -19.06
N HIS A 353 -12.84 7.88 -19.93
CA HIS A 353 -13.08 9.32 -20.10
C HIS A 353 -14.42 9.73 -19.48
N TYR A 354 -14.44 10.81 -18.69
CA TYR A 354 -15.69 11.29 -18.07
C TYR A 354 -16.55 12.07 -19.08
N TYR A 355 -17.86 11.90 -18.97
CA TYR A 355 -18.87 12.71 -19.67
C TYR A 355 -20.06 12.99 -18.74
N LEU A 356 -20.88 13.98 -19.10
CA LEU A 356 -22.15 14.26 -18.44
C LEU A 356 -23.30 14.08 -19.43
N ASP A 357 -24.28 13.24 -19.11
CA ASP A 357 -25.59 13.33 -19.77
C ASP A 357 -26.55 14.25 -18.99
N PHE A 358 -27.21 15.17 -19.70
CA PHE A 358 -28.19 16.11 -19.14
C PHE A 358 -29.66 15.68 -19.33
N LEU A 359 -29.96 14.66 -20.15
CA LEU A 359 -31.33 14.24 -20.52
C LEU A 359 -32.04 13.56 -19.34
N ASP A 360 -31.36 12.58 -18.72
CA ASP A 360 -31.85 11.87 -17.53
C ASP A 360 -31.42 12.58 -16.24
N GLY A 361 -31.32 13.91 -16.29
CA GLY A 361 -31.04 14.76 -15.13
C GLY A 361 -29.60 14.75 -14.61
N GLY A 362 -28.69 13.94 -15.16
CA GLY A 362 -27.27 13.91 -14.76
C GLY A 362 -26.65 12.52 -14.69
N LEU A 363 -25.75 12.18 -15.61
CA LEU A 363 -24.94 10.96 -15.46
C LEU A 363 -23.46 11.26 -15.68
N VAL A 364 -22.70 11.37 -14.58
CA VAL A 364 -21.23 11.43 -14.59
C VAL A 364 -20.72 10.01 -14.80
N MET A 365 -20.70 9.58 -16.06
CA MET A 365 -20.28 8.25 -16.47
C MET A 365 -18.86 8.26 -17.03
N THR A 366 -18.28 7.06 -17.13
CA THR A 366 -16.94 6.85 -17.70
C THR A 366 -17.00 5.80 -18.79
N THR A 367 -16.62 6.17 -20.01
CA THR A 367 -16.66 5.29 -21.19
C THR A 367 -15.36 5.35 -21.99
N ASP A 368 -15.32 4.60 -23.09
CA ASP A 368 -14.22 4.59 -24.06
C ASP A 368 -14.18 5.87 -24.92
N ALA A 369 -12.98 6.28 -25.35
CA ALA A 369 -12.77 7.51 -26.11
C ALA A 369 -13.51 7.56 -27.47
N SER A 370 -13.86 6.40 -28.04
CA SER A 370 -14.51 6.25 -29.36
C SER A 370 -15.99 6.70 -29.44
N GLN A 371 -16.62 7.05 -28.31
CA GLN A 371 -18.03 7.46 -28.32
C GLN A 371 -18.22 8.86 -28.91
N LEU A 372 -19.26 9.06 -29.72
CA LEU A 372 -19.60 10.35 -30.30
C LEU A 372 -20.51 11.14 -29.35
N TYR A 373 -19.92 12.05 -28.57
CA TYR A 373 -20.65 12.94 -27.65
C TYR A 373 -20.48 14.41 -28.01
N LYS A 374 -21.40 15.24 -27.52
CA LYS A 374 -21.46 16.67 -27.83
C LYS A 374 -20.25 17.40 -27.23
N VAL A 375 -19.70 18.33 -27.99
CA VAL A 375 -18.54 19.14 -27.57
C VAL A 375 -19.01 20.55 -27.25
N ILE A 376 -18.56 21.06 -26.10
CA ILE A 376 -18.76 22.44 -25.65
C ILE A 376 -17.40 22.93 -25.18
N ALA A 377 -17.00 24.15 -25.56
CA ALA A 377 -15.73 24.72 -25.11
C ALA A 377 -15.97 25.71 -23.97
N VAL A 378 -15.04 25.76 -23.02
CA VAL A 378 -15.05 26.74 -21.92
C VAL A 378 -13.74 27.52 -21.90
N ARG A 379 -13.77 28.73 -21.33
CA ARG A 379 -12.59 29.54 -21.03
C ARG A 379 -12.84 30.40 -19.78
N GLY A 380 -11.81 31.12 -19.33
CA GLY A 380 -11.81 31.76 -18.02
C GLY A 380 -11.69 30.73 -16.89
N GLY A 381 -12.26 31.03 -15.72
CA GLY A 381 -12.08 30.24 -14.50
C GLY A 381 -10.71 30.47 -13.84
N ILE A 382 -10.40 29.67 -12.83
CA ILE A 382 -9.12 29.71 -12.12
C ILE A 382 -8.23 28.61 -12.68
N GLN A 383 -7.04 28.94 -13.19
CA GLN A 383 -5.96 27.96 -13.33
C GLN A 383 -5.07 28.09 -12.10
N GLN A 384 -4.75 26.98 -11.45
CA GLN A 384 -3.89 26.96 -10.27
C GLN A 384 -2.85 25.85 -10.44
N SER A 385 -1.65 26.22 -10.86
CA SER A 385 -0.54 25.29 -11.11
C SER A 385 0.58 25.45 -10.08
N LEU A 386 1.32 24.36 -9.89
CA LEU A 386 2.48 24.28 -9.02
C LEU A 386 3.68 23.89 -9.87
N SER A 387 4.72 24.71 -9.89
CA SER A 387 6.01 24.34 -10.48
C SER A 387 7.08 24.24 -9.40
N VAL A 388 7.92 23.21 -9.51
CA VAL A 388 9.05 22.98 -8.62
C VAL A 388 10.31 22.94 -9.47
N THR A 389 11.38 23.58 -9.01
CA THR A 389 12.62 23.71 -9.79
C THR A 389 13.85 23.60 -8.89
N PRO A 390 14.80 22.70 -9.20
CA PRO A 390 14.71 21.62 -10.20
C PRO A 390 13.73 20.50 -9.77
N LEU A 391 13.37 19.60 -10.70
CA LEU A 391 12.59 18.39 -10.40
C LEU A 391 13.43 17.18 -9.97
N ALA A 392 14.77 17.33 -9.94
CA ALA A 392 15.67 16.32 -9.41
C ALA A 392 16.93 16.97 -8.82
N HIS A 393 17.58 16.31 -7.87
CA HIS A 393 18.92 16.67 -7.42
C HIS A 393 19.75 15.44 -7.06
N ASN A 394 21.01 15.44 -7.52
CA ASN A 394 22.03 14.46 -7.12
C ASN A 394 23.01 15.14 -6.16
N PHE A 395 23.05 14.68 -4.92
CA PHE A 395 23.95 15.19 -3.88
C PHE A 395 25.41 14.74 -4.06
N GLY A 396 25.69 13.87 -5.03
CA GLY A 396 27.01 13.35 -5.33
C GLY A 396 27.47 12.24 -4.37
N ALA A 397 28.78 11.97 -4.39
CA ALA A 397 29.42 11.03 -3.47
C ALA A 397 29.69 11.70 -2.11
N LEU A 398 29.25 11.06 -1.03
CA LEU A 398 29.45 11.53 0.34
C LEU A 398 29.80 10.35 1.25
N THR A 399 30.77 10.54 2.15
CA THR A 399 31.21 9.48 3.05
C THR A 399 30.09 9.03 3.98
N VAL A 400 29.91 7.73 4.18
CA VAL A 400 28.88 7.20 5.09
C VAL A 400 29.02 7.79 6.50
N GLY A 401 27.90 8.21 7.09
CA GLY A 401 27.87 8.92 8.37
C GLY A 401 28.16 10.43 8.30
N GLN A 402 28.62 10.97 7.18
CA GLN A 402 28.68 12.42 6.95
C GLN A 402 27.33 12.99 6.48
N THR A 403 27.22 14.32 6.49
CA THR A 403 26.00 15.06 6.13
C THR A 403 26.33 16.12 5.07
N SER A 404 25.51 16.23 4.03
CA SER A 404 25.71 17.17 2.92
C SER A 404 25.39 18.61 3.31
N GLY A 405 25.78 19.56 2.45
CA GLY A 405 25.10 20.85 2.41
C GLY A 405 23.63 20.67 2.00
N SER A 406 22.76 21.57 2.45
CA SER A 406 21.33 21.57 2.09
C SER A 406 21.12 22.08 0.67
N PHE A 407 20.48 21.28 -0.19
CA PHE A 407 20.03 21.74 -1.51
C PHE A 407 18.58 22.24 -1.43
N SER A 408 18.28 23.38 -2.07
CA SER A 408 16.95 24.02 -1.98
C SER A 408 16.18 23.95 -3.30
N PHE A 409 14.97 23.40 -3.23
CA PHE A 409 14.02 23.38 -4.32
C PHE A 409 13.12 24.61 -4.24
N THR A 410 13.09 25.40 -5.31
CA THR A 410 12.16 26.52 -5.43
C THR A 410 10.80 25.99 -5.85
N VAL A 411 9.79 26.22 -5.02
CA VAL A 411 8.39 25.89 -5.30
C VAL A 411 7.66 27.19 -5.60
N LYS A 412 6.95 27.25 -6.73
CA LYS A 412 6.18 28.42 -7.18
C LYS A 412 4.73 28.03 -7.43
N SER A 413 3.80 28.74 -6.80
CA SER A 413 2.38 28.68 -7.20
C SER A 413 2.10 29.73 -8.28
N THR A 414 1.37 29.34 -9.33
CA THR A 414 0.73 30.29 -10.24
C THR A 414 -0.78 30.23 -10.08
N GLY A 415 -1.44 31.38 -10.20
CA GLY A 415 -2.89 31.52 -10.00
C GLY A 415 -3.26 32.75 -9.14
N PRO A 416 -4.52 33.21 -9.21
CA PRO A 416 -5.00 34.41 -8.51
C PRO A 416 -5.43 34.17 -7.05
N THR A 417 -5.35 32.94 -6.54
CA THR A 417 -5.86 32.53 -5.22
C THR A 417 -4.81 31.83 -4.37
N PRO A 418 -4.79 32.03 -3.03
CA PRO A 418 -3.79 31.41 -2.16
C PRO A 418 -3.75 29.88 -2.32
N LEU A 419 -2.55 29.32 -2.33
CA LEU A 419 -2.32 27.89 -2.35
C LEU A 419 -1.71 27.48 -1.01
N THR A 420 -2.55 27.07 -0.06
CA THR A 420 -2.04 26.40 1.14
C THR A 420 -1.56 25.02 0.72
N LEU A 421 -0.24 24.88 0.54
CA LEU A 421 0.38 23.61 0.21
C LEU A 421 0.14 22.60 1.34
N GLY A 422 -0.05 21.35 0.93
CA GLY A 422 -0.42 20.24 1.79
C GLY A 422 0.77 19.57 2.48
N GLN A 423 0.75 18.24 2.60
CA GLN A 423 1.93 17.52 3.09
C GLN A 423 3.09 17.66 2.09
N ILE A 424 4.25 17.99 2.64
CA ILE A 424 5.57 17.91 2.01
C ILE A 424 6.32 16.85 2.79
N ARG A 425 6.69 15.74 2.14
CA ARG A 425 7.22 14.55 2.82
C ARG A 425 8.22 13.80 1.96
N LEU A 426 9.11 13.04 2.59
CA LEU A 426 9.93 12.05 1.90
C LEU A 426 9.18 10.72 1.88
N THR A 427 8.84 10.21 0.70
CA THR A 427 8.16 8.92 0.52
C THR A 427 9.11 7.75 0.32
N ALA A 428 10.33 8.02 -0.17
CA ALA A 428 11.40 7.04 -0.30
C ALA A 428 12.73 7.62 0.20
N GLY A 429 13.62 6.74 0.70
CA GLY A 429 14.96 7.13 1.15
C GLY A 429 15.02 7.87 2.49
N THR A 430 13.99 7.80 3.34
CA THR A 430 13.88 8.51 4.63
C THR A 430 15.01 8.20 5.63
N THR A 431 15.73 7.10 5.44
CA THR A 431 16.97 6.76 6.18
C THR A 431 18.17 7.61 5.79
N HIS A 432 18.18 8.16 4.57
CA HIS A 432 19.33 8.81 3.92
C HIS A 432 19.08 10.25 3.50
N TYR A 433 17.83 10.71 3.48
CA TYR A 433 17.46 12.11 3.24
C TYR A 433 16.62 12.66 4.38
N SER A 434 16.73 13.96 4.63
CA SER A 434 15.86 14.70 5.54
C SER A 434 15.53 16.09 5.02
N ILE A 435 14.32 16.58 5.34
CA ILE A 435 13.90 17.95 5.06
C ILE A 435 14.46 18.83 6.19
N SER A 436 15.35 19.75 5.82
CA SER A 436 16.06 20.68 6.72
C SER A 436 15.37 22.05 6.85
N LEU A 437 14.56 22.42 5.85
CA LEU A 437 13.74 23.62 5.85
C LEU A 437 12.48 23.41 5.00
N ASP A 438 11.35 23.91 5.49
CA ASP A 438 10.12 24.12 4.73
C ASP A 438 9.64 25.55 5.01
N THR A 439 9.34 26.31 3.95
CA THR A 439 8.73 27.65 4.02
C THR A 439 7.40 27.74 3.25
N CYS A 440 6.89 26.62 2.76
CA CYS A 440 5.74 26.52 1.87
C CYS A 440 4.38 26.52 2.59
N SER A 441 4.37 26.61 3.92
CA SER A 441 3.17 26.59 4.75
C SER A 441 2.22 27.78 4.55
N LEU A 442 2.59 28.80 3.77
CA LEU A 442 1.88 30.08 3.69
C LEU A 442 1.88 30.76 2.30
N VAL A 443 1.90 29.99 1.19
CA VAL A 443 1.99 30.58 -0.17
C VAL A 443 0.71 31.32 -0.59
N THR A 444 0.76 32.65 -0.48
CA THR A 444 -0.20 33.59 -1.07
C THR A 444 -0.06 33.66 -2.60
N PRO A 445 -1.08 34.10 -3.37
CA PRO A 445 -1.00 34.15 -4.84
C PRO A 445 -0.12 35.31 -5.32
N ASN A 446 -0.01 35.43 -6.65
CA ASN A 446 0.84 36.38 -7.38
C ASN A 446 2.33 36.00 -7.36
N ASP A 447 2.68 34.93 -8.07
CA ASP A 447 4.05 34.47 -8.33
C ASP A 447 4.93 34.16 -7.11
N ALA A 448 4.34 34.08 -5.90
CA ALA A 448 5.06 33.82 -4.67
C ALA A 448 5.78 32.47 -4.72
N THR A 449 7.05 32.50 -4.33
CA THR A 449 7.90 31.31 -4.19
C THR A 449 8.12 30.98 -2.72
N CYS A 450 8.23 29.68 -2.46
CA CYS A 450 8.75 29.14 -1.21
C CYS A 450 9.91 28.18 -1.51
N GLN A 451 10.61 27.77 -0.48
CA GLN A 451 11.77 26.89 -0.54
C GLN A 451 11.56 25.67 0.35
N ILE A 452 11.92 24.49 -0.19
CA ILE A 452 12.08 23.26 0.57
C ILE A 452 13.55 22.86 0.45
N SER A 453 14.26 22.75 1.57
CA SER A 453 15.69 22.40 1.58
C SER A 453 15.91 20.99 2.10
N VAL A 454 16.51 20.12 1.28
CA VAL A 454 16.79 18.72 1.61
C VAL A 454 18.29 18.51 1.84
N VAL A 455 18.62 17.59 2.74
CA VAL A 455 19.99 17.18 3.09
C VAL A 455 20.14 15.67 2.89
N PHE A 456 21.32 15.24 2.44
CA PHE A 456 21.71 13.85 2.28
C PHE A 456 22.68 13.41 3.39
N HIS A 457 22.42 12.25 3.99
CA HIS A 457 23.20 11.62 5.04
C HIS A 457 23.26 10.09 4.81
N PRO A 458 24.18 9.60 3.97
CA PRO A 458 24.30 8.17 3.65
C PRO A 458 24.57 7.34 4.91
N LYS A 459 23.91 6.17 5.00
CA LYS A 459 24.06 5.21 6.12
C LYS A 459 24.50 3.81 5.67
N ALA A 460 24.71 3.64 4.36
CA ALA A 460 25.23 2.46 3.70
C ALA A 460 26.06 2.93 2.49
N THR A 461 26.97 2.10 1.94
CA THR A 461 27.65 2.45 0.68
C THR A 461 26.78 2.14 -0.55
N GLY A 462 27.22 2.62 -1.72
CA GLY A 462 26.54 2.41 -3.00
C GLY A 462 25.58 3.54 -3.38
N ALA A 463 24.81 3.32 -4.45
CA ALA A 463 23.85 4.29 -4.96
C ALA A 463 22.58 4.31 -4.09
N LEU A 464 22.22 5.49 -3.59
CA LEU A 464 21.06 5.73 -2.75
C LEU A 464 20.09 6.66 -3.49
N SER A 465 18.79 6.36 -3.36
CA SER A 465 17.71 7.08 -4.02
C SER A 465 16.63 7.46 -3.02
N GLY A 466 15.96 8.58 -3.27
CA GLY A 466 14.85 9.06 -2.47
C GLY A 466 13.84 9.85 -3.29
N THR A 467 12.70 10.13 -2.70
CA THR A 467 11.61 10.86 -3.35
C THR A 467 11.04 11.87 -2.37
N LEU A 468 11.16 13.15 -2.71
CA LEU A 468 10.45 14.23 -2.04
C LEU A 468 9.11 14.41 -2.76
N GLU A 469 8.02 14.23 -2.03
CA GLU A 469 6.66 14.44 -2.53
C GLU A 469 6.12 15.76 -2.01
N ILE A 470 5.57 16.54 -2.93
CA ILE A 470 4.95 17.84 -2.68
C ILE A 470 3.49 17.71 -3.09
N THR A 471 2.62 17.61 -2.09
CA THR A 471 1.16 17.73 -2.19
C THR A 471 0.47 16.73 -3.12
N ASP A 472 0.98 15.50 -3.19
CA ASP A 472 0.53 14.41 -4.09
C ASP A 472 0.48 14.82 -5.59
N LEU A 473 1.16 15.92 -5.95
CA LEU A 473 1.14 16.61 -7.24
C LEU A 473 2.48 16.52 -7.96
N VAL A 474 3.56 16.79 -7.23
CA VAL A 474 4.92 16.85 -7.77
C VAL A 474 5.85 15.99 -6.92
N THR A 475 6.43 14.98 -7.56
CA THR A 475 7.55 14.22 -6.99
C THR A 475 8.87 14.77 -7.51
N VAL A 476 9.84 14.93 -6.61
CA VAL A 476 11.20 15.36 -6.88
C VAL A 476 12.16 14.20 -6.61
N SER A 477 12.93 13.82 -7.61
CA SER A 477 13.87 12.68 -7.53
C SER A 477 15.16 13.08 -6.83
N LEU A 478 15.51 12.37 -5.76
CA LEU A 478 16.73 12.58 -4.99
C LEU A 478 17.68 11.41 -5.25
N SER A 479 18.96 11.69 -5.50
CA SER A 479 20.00 10.67 -5.59
C SER A 479 21.29 11.11 -4.92
N GLY A 480 22.15 10.15 -4.60
CA GLY A 480 23.48 10.35 -4.04
C GLY A 480 24.18 9.02 -3.85
N THR A 481 25.49 9.04 -3.63
CA THR A 481 26.28 7.82 -3.43
C THR A 481 26.87 7.83 -2.03
N GLY A 482 26.53 6.83 -1.22
CA GLY A 482 27.26 6.57 0.01
C GLY A 482 28.61 5.95 -0.32
N VAL A 483 29.71 6.52 0.19
CA VAL A 483 31.05 6.00 -0.07
C VAL A 483 31.83 5.74 1.21
N GLY A 484 32.70 4.74 1.21
CA GLY A 484 33.44 4.30 2.40
C GLY A 484 34.34 3.12 2.07
N PRO A 485 35.22 2.71 2.98
CA PRO A 485 36.03 1.51 2.79
C PRO A 485 35.13 0.28 2.82
N THR A 486 35.42 -0.71 1.97
CA THR A 486 34.82 -2.05 2.06
C THR A 486 35.87 -3.08 2.43
N LEU A 487 35.42 -4.19 3.00
CA LEU A 487 36.26 -5.28 3.47
C LEU A 487 35.84 -6.56 2.74
N SER A 488 36.79 -7.23 2.08
CA SER A 488 36.61 -8.59 1.56
C SER A 488 37.67 -9.52 2.14
N VAL A 489 37.37 -10.81 2.20
CA VAL A 489 38.25 -11.85 2.78
C VAL A 489 38.40 -12.98 1.78
N SER A 490 39.61 -13.55 1.68
CA SER A 490 39.90 -14.74 0.87
C SER A 490 40.96 -15.62 1.54
N GLY A 491 41.00 -16.89 1.14
CA GLY A 491 41.84 -17.94 1.73
C GLY A 491 41.00 -19.15 2.11
N GLU A 492 41.64 -20.31 2.23
CA GLU A 492 40.97 -21.55 2.63
C GLU A 492 40.58 -21.47 4.12
N PRO A 493 39.29 -21.53 4.49
CA PRO A 493 38.91 -21.84 5.86
C PRO A 493 39.44 -23.24 6.22
N PHE A 494 39.71 -23.48 7.51
CA PHE A 494 40.13 -24.81 7.95
C PHE A 494 39.07 -25.85 7.60
N PHE A 495 39.50 -26.89 6.87
CA PHE A 495 38.78 -28.13 6.64
C PHE A 495 39.79 -29.26 6.39
N TRP A 496 39.36 -30.49 6.65
CA TRP A 496 40.09 -31.78 6.54
C TRP A 496 41.05 -32.15 7.68
N LEU A 497 41.14 -33.47 7.88
CA LEU A 497 41.90 -34.18 8.91
C LEU A 497 43.41 -33.96 8.73
N LEU A 498 44.14 -33.92 9.85
CA LEU A 498 45.57 -33.61 9.85
C LEU A 498 46.39 -34.69 10.58
N SER A 499 47.44 -35.15 9.92
CA SER A 499 48.46 -36.04 10.47
C SER A 499 49.67 -35.27 11.05
N ASP A 500 49.49 -33.98 11.34
CA ASP A 500 50.53 -33.07 11.85
C ASP A 500 49.92 -32.20 12.97
N PRO A 501 50.51 -32.18 14.19
CA PRO A 501 49.96 -31.45 15.33
C PRO A 501 50.12 -29.92 15.28
N LEU A 502 50.68 -29.33 14.20
CA LEU A 502 50.71 -27.88 14.02
C LEU A 502 50.43 -27.47 12.57
N VAL A 503 49.21 -26.98 12.30
CA VAL A 503 48.87 -26.42 10.99
C VAL A 503 48.45 -24.96 11.10
N THR A 504 49.14 -24.13 10.31
CA THR A 504 48.87 -22.72 10.12
C THR A 504 48.09 -22.50 8.82
N ARG A 505 47.11 -21.59 8.84
CA ARG A 505 46.40 -21.10 7.65
C ARG A 505 46.47 -19.57 7.61
N THR A 506 46.57 -19.01 6.40
CA THR A 506 46.67 -17.57 6.20
C THR A 506 45.42 -17.06 5.51
N ILE A 507 44.68 -16.22 6.22
CA ILE A 507 43.51 -15.48 5.76
C ILE A 507 44.00 -14.14 5.20
N THR A 508 43.58 -13.80 3.98
CA THR A 508 43.91 -12.52 3.33
C THR A 508 42.70 -11.59 3.42
N VAL A 509 42.88 -10.40 3.95
CA VAL A 509 41.83 -9.36 4.01
C VAL A 509 42.21 -8.25 3.03
N THR A 510 41.29 -7.87 2.14
CA THR A 510 41.51 -6.87 1.10
C THR A 510 40.59 -5.68 1.28
N ALA A 511 41.15 -4.48 1.21
CA ALA A 511 40.40 -3.23 1.28
C ALA A 511 39.87 -2.82 -0.10
N GLY A 512 38.57 -2.58 -0.20
CA GLY A 512 37.90 -2.02 -1.37
C GLY A 512 37.24 -0.68 -1.07
N GLY A 513 36.36 -0.25 -1.98
CA GLY A 513 35.60 0.99 -1.82
C GLY A 513 36.47 2.25 -1.90
N THR A 514 36.26 3.20 -1.00
CA THR A 514 36.93 4.50 -1.00
C THR A 514 37.37 4.93 0.40
N GLY A 515 38.60 5.43 0.52
CA GLY A 515 39.19 5.79 1.81
C GLY A 515 39.83 4.58 2.50
N GLN A 516 40.43 4.82 3.66
CA GLN A 516 41.28 3.82 4.31
C GLN A 516 40.46 2.87 5.19
N LEU A 517 40.57 1.56 4.94
CA LEU A 517 40.06 0.51 5.81
C LEU A 517 40.98 0.41 7.03
N ALA A 518 40.41 0.60 8.23
CA ALA A 518 41.08 0.43 9.50
C ALA A 518 40.45 -0.76 10.22
N ILE A 519 41.26 -1.78 10.51
CA ILE A 519 40.88 -2.92 11.34
C ILE A 519 41.30 -2.60 12.78
N SER A 520 40.32 -2.53 13.67
CA SER A 520 40.46 -2.03 15.05
C SER A 520 40.46 -3.14 16.10
N GLY A 521 40.09 -4.37 15.72
CA GLY A 521 40.14 -5.54 16.59
C GLY A 521 40.15 -6.83 15.79
N LEU A 522 40.91 -7.81 16.28
CA LEU A 522 40.93 -9.20 15.82
C LEU A 522 40.76 -10.07 17.05
N THR A 523 39.72 -10.91 17.08
CA THR A 523 39.38 -11.74 18.25
C THR A 523 38.87 -13.11 17.84
N LEU A 524 39.30 -14.15 18.55
CA LEU A 524 38.76 -15.50 18.42
C LEU A 524 37.57 -15.68 19.38
N ALA A 525 36.47 -16.21 18.86
CA ALA A 525 35.20 -16.44 19.55
C ALA A 525 34.60 -17.82 19.18
N GLY A 526 33.36 -18.10 19.57
CA GLY A 526 32.67 -19.37 19.29
C GLY A 526 32.90 -20.44 20.35
N THR A 527 32.82 -21.72 19.95
CA THR A 527 32.75 -22.89 20.85
C THR A 527 34.10 -23.26 21.48
N ASN A 528 35.16 -23.27 20.68
CA ASN A 528 36.50 -23.75 21.04
C ASN A 528 37.61 -22.70 20.76
N PRO A 529 37.45 -21.40 21.08
CA PRO A 529 38.43 -20.37 20.70
C PRO A 529 39.80 -20.53 21.37
N SER A 530 39.91 -21.36 22.41
CA SER A 530 41.19 -21.76 23.02
C SER A 530 42.04 -22.70 22.18
N ASP A 531 41.42 -23.40 21.23
CA ASP A 531 42.08 -24.42 20.41
C ASP A 531 42.61 -23.81 19.09
N PHE A 532 42.46 -22.49 18.92
CA PHE A 532 42.98 -21.71 17.80
C PHE A 532 43.81 -20.54 18.33
N GLN A 533 44.84 -20.13 17.58
CA GLN A 533 45.70 -19.00 17.96
C GLN A 533 45.99 -18.13 16.73
N ILE A 534 45.94 -16.80 16.88
CA ILE A 534 46.47 -15.88 15.87
C ILE A 534 47.98 -15.81 16.07
N ASP A 535 48.76 -16.35 15.14
CA ASP A 535 50.23 -16.42 15.24
C ASP A 535 50.90 -15.11 14.85
N SER A 536 50.37 -14.46 13.80
CA SER A 536 50.84 -13.18 13.31
C SER A 536 49.79 -12.49 12.44
N GLU A 537 49.82 -11.16 12.42
CA GLU A 537 48.95 -10.34 11.58
C GLU A 537 49.66 -9.04 11.19
N ASN A 538 49.24 -8.42 10.09
CA ASN A 538 49.70 -7.10 9.65
C ASN A 538 48.54 -6.19 9.18
N CYS A 539 47.36 -6.43 9.75
CA CYS A 539 46.07 -5.83 9.43
C CYS A 539 45.72 -4.65 10.36
N THR A 540 46.07 -4.72 11.65
CA THR A 540 45.75 -3.65 12.63
C THR A 540 46.65 -2.42 12.47
N THR A 541 47.84 -2.58 11.90
CA THR A 541 48.86 -1.53 11.81
C THR A 541 48.75 -0.71 10.53
N GLY A 542 48.62 0.62 10.67
CA GLY A 542 48.81 1.58 9.57
C GLY A 542 47.59 1.82 8.66
N GLY A 543 46.70 0.84 8.52
CA GLY A 543 45.46 0.93 7.75
C GLY A 543 45.65 0.73 6.24
N LEU A 544 44.69 0.09 5.58
CA LEU A 544 44.75 -0.30 4.17
C LEU A 544 44.05 0.71 3.27
N ASN A 545 44.74 1.23 2.26
CA ASN A 545 44.10 2.00 1.19
C ASN A 545 43.39 1.04 0.20
N PRO A 546 42.42 1.52 -0.62
CA PRO A 546 41.72 0.66 -1.56
C PRO A 546 42.69 -0.04 -2.53
N GLY A 547 42.50 -1.35 -2.72
CA GLY A 547 43.39 -2.23 -3.48
C GLY A 547 44.59 -2.76 -2.70
N GLN A 548 44.76 -2.42 -1.42
CA GLN A 548 45.75 -3.05 -0.54
C GLN A 548 45.14 -4.22 0.24
N SER A 549 45.98 -5.21 0.56
CA SER A 549 45.62 -6.37 1.37
C SER A 549 46.57 -6.56 2.55
N CYS A 550 46.07 -7.19 3.60
CA CYS A 550 46.84 -7.69 4.74
C CYS A 550 46.57 -9.18 4.94
N THR A 551 47.33 -9.81 5.83
CA THR A 551 47.29 -11.24 6.13
C THR A 551 47.18 -11.48 7.63
N ILE A 552 46.33 -12.43 8.01
CA ILE A 552 46.19 -12.96 9.36
C ILE A 552 46.53 -14.45 9.29
N THR A 553 47.58 -14.88 10.01
CA THR A 553 47.92 -16.30 10.13
C THR A 553 47.39 -16.85 11.44
N VAL A 554 46.65 -17.95 11.36
CA VAL A 554 46.02 -18.65 12.48
C VAL A 554 46.55 -20.08 12.53
N SER A 555 46.89 -20.58 13.70
CA SER A 555 47.20 -21.99 13.97
C SER A 555 46.05 -22.69 14.68
N PHE A 556 45.98 -24.01 14.50
CA PHE A 556 45.14 -24.92 15.29
C PHE A 556 46.00 -25.70 16.29
N LEU A 557 45.55 -25.77 17.54
CA LEU A 557 46.23 -26.35 18.70
C LEU A 557 45.18 -27.11 19.56
N PRO A 558 44.79 -28.35 19.18
CA PRO A 558 43.70 -29.07 19.84
C PRO A 558 43.98 -29.34 21.33
N SER A 559 43.05 -28.92 22.20
CA SER A 559 43.09 -29.26 23.63
C SER A 559 42.60 -30.68 23.93
N ALA A 560 41.79 -31.26 23.02
CA ALA A 560 41.42 -32.67 22.94
C ALA A 560 40.80 -32.95 21.56
N GLY A 561 40.56 -34.23 21.24
CA GLY A 561 39.95 -34.65 19.97
C GLY A 561 38.47 -34.29 19.81
N GLY A 562 37.90 -34.70 18.68
CA GLY A 562 36.56 -34.34 18.20
C GLY A 562 36.61 -33.22 17.16
N GLU A 563 35.43 -32.80 16.69
CA GLU A 563 35.27 -31.56 15.91
C GLU A 563 35.50 -30.35 16.83
N ARG A 564 36.22 -29.33 16.33
CA ARG A 564 36.49 -28.06 17.02
C ARG A 564 36.10 -26.90 16.14
N THR A 565 35.33 -25.96 16.71
CA THR A 565 34.76 -24.81 15.99
C THR A 565 35.05 -23.49 16.69
N ALA A 566 35.43 -22.48 15.93
CA ALA A 566 35.65 -21.12 16.42
C ALA A 566 35.28 -20.09 15.33
N GLU A 567 35.26 -18.81 15.70
CA GLU A 567 35.13 -17.70 14.77
C GLU A 567 36.31 -16.75 14.92
N LEU A 568 36.94 -16.35 13.81
CA LEU A 568 37.76 -15.14 13.77
C LEU A 568 36.84 -13.95 13.45
N GLN A 569 36.71 -13.04 14.42
CA GLN A 569 35.94 -11.80 14.27
C GLN A 569 36.89 -10.63 14.00
N ILE A 570 36.62 -9.91 12.91
CA ILE A 570 37.39 -8.77 12.40
C ILE A 570 36.54 -7.51 12.55
N VAL A 571 36.89 -6.63 13.49
CA VAL A 571 36.18 -5.36 13.72
C VAL A 571 36.83 -4.26 12.88
N SER A 572 36.05 -3.54 12.08
CA SER A 572 36.57 -2.57 11.10
C SER A 572 35.73 -1.30 10.99
N ASN A 573 36.25 -0.29 10.28
CA ASN A 573 35.50 0.91 9.90
C ASN A 573 34.71 0.79 8.58
N ALA A 574 34.59 -0.41 7.99
CA ALA A 574 33.75 -0.64 6.81
C ALA A 574 32.27 -0.44 7.16
N PRO A 575 31.55 0.54 6.58
CA PRO A 575 30.23 0.93 7.11
C PRO A 575 29.17 -0.16 7.03
N ASP A 576 29.20 -0.97 5.96
CA ASP A 576 28.27 -2.08 5.72
C ASP A 576 28.76 -3.41 6.34
N SER A 577 29.97 -3.43 6.90
CA SER A 577 30.60 -4.61 7.53
C SER A 577 31.49 -4.21 8.72
N PRO A 578 30.93 -3.57 9.77
CA PRO A 578 31.69 -3.10 10.91
C PRO A 578 32.26 -4.25 11.76
N THR A 579 31.73 -5.46 11.60
CA THR A 579 32.33 -6.69 12.11
C THR A 579 32.09 -7.82 11.12
N THR A 580 33.16 -8.48 10.69
CA THR A 580 33.12 -9.64 9.79
C THR A 580 33.56 -10.87 10.58
N ALA A 581 32.72 -11.90 10.64
CA ALA A 581 33.05 -13.18 11.26
C ALA A 581 33.46 -14.22 10.19
N ILE A 582 34.44 -15.06 10.52
CA ILE A 582 34.97 -16.12 9.67
C ILE A 582 35.00 -17.40 10.50
N SER A 583 34.21 -18.39 10.11
CA SER A 583 34.17 -19.70 10.79
C SER A 583 35.46 -20.49 10.56
N LEU A 584 35.95 -21.12 11.63
CA LEU A 584 37.10 -22.00 11.67
C LEU A 584 36.61 -23.37 12.14
N VAL A 585 36.88 -24.44 11.37
CA VAL A 585 36.40 -25.80 11.66
C VAL A 585 37.54 -26.80 11.51
N THR A 586 37.74 -27.70 12.46
CA THR A 586 38.75 -28.75 12.41
C THR A 586 38.23 -30.03 13.04
N ILE A 587 38.87 -31.16 12.73
CA ILE A 587 38.58 -32.45 13.37
C ILE A 587 39.92 -33.10 13.71
N ASP A 588 40.10 -33.47 14.99
CA ASP A 588 41.27 -34.21 15.47
C ASP A 588 40.83 -35.53 16.12
N MET A 589 41.51 -36.64 15.83
CA MET A 589 41.28 -37.93 16.44
C MET A 589 42.40 -38.25 17.44
N ALA A 590 42.09 -38.08 18.73
CA ALA A 590 42.90 -38.55 19.86
C ALA A 590 43.22 -40.08 19.75
N PRO A 591 44.20 -40.64 20.50
CA PRO A 591 44.68 -42.00 20.25
C PRO A 591 43.58 -43.03 20.45
N PHE A 592 43.34 -43.87 19.44
CA PHE A 592 42.20 -44.79 19.38
C PHE A 592 42.67 -46.25 19.40
N ILE A 593 42.18 -47.05 20.36
CA ILE A 593 42.57 -48.46 20.50
C ILE A 593 41.73 -49.37 19.58
N GLN A 594 42.42 -50.08 18.69
CA GLN A 594 41.87 -51.21 17.94
C GLN A 594 42.60 -52.50 18.31
N ILE A 595 41.85 -53.59 18.51
CA ILE A 595 42.37 -54.91 18.86
C ILE A 595 41.89 -55.93 17.82
N ASP A 596 42.80 -56.77 17.34
CA ASP A 596 42.54 -57.81 16.34
C ASP A 596 43.26 -59.13 16.71
N PRO A 597 42.57 -60.28 16.78
CA PRO A 597 41.11 -60.44 16.73
C PRO A 597 40.41 -59.86 17.97
N ALA A 598 39.12 -59.51 17.83
CA ALA A 598 38.29 -59.00 18.95
C ALA A 598 37.89 -60.07 20.00
N GLY A 599 38.34 -61.31 19.83
CA GLY A 599 38.10 -62.45 20.73
C GLY A 599 39.11 -63.56 20.46
N ALA A 600 39.38 -64.40 21.46
CA ALA A 600 40.33 -65.50 21.37
C ALA A 600 39.68 -66.84 21.76
N ASP A 601 39.36 -67.66 20.76
CA ASP A 601 39.05 -69.08 20.94
C ASP A 601 40.34 -69.91 20.92
N PHE A 602 40.52 -70.74 21.96
CA PHE A 602 41.63 -71.67 22.12
C PHE A 602 41.25 -73.10 21.73
N GLY A 603 39.98 -73.39 21.44
CA GLY A 603 39.49 -74.70 21.03
C GLY A 603 39.54 -75.76 22.14
N LYS A 604 39.59 -77.04 21.75
CA LYS A 604 39.73 -78.17 22.67
C LYS A 604 41.20 -78.41 23.02
N GLN A 605 41.52 -78.43 24.31
CA GLN A 605 42.87 -78.56 24.83
C GLN A 605 42.93 -79.55 26.01
N ASN A 606 43.96 -80.40 26.02
CA ASN A 606 44.14 -81.40 27.08
C ASN A 606 44.42 -80.75 28.44
N LEU A 607 43.89 -81.35 29.52
CA LEU A 607 44.09 -80.81 30.88
C LEU A 607 45.58 -80.66 31.24
N GLY A 608 45.93 -79.52 31.83
CA GLY A 608 47.29 -79.17 32.23
C GLY A 608 48.26 -78.87 31.09
N VAL A 609 47.81 -78.88 29.82
CA VAL A 609 48.66 -78.55 28.65
C VAL A 609 48.37 -77.12 28.19
N ALA A 610 49.40 -76.29 28.09
CA ALA A 610 49.26 -74.89 27.67
C ALA A 610 49.10 -74.74 26.14
N MET A 611 48.24 -73.81 25.71
CA MET A 611 48.11 -73.33 24.33
C MET A 611 48.08 -71.80 24.32
N THR A 612 48.59 -71.15 23.27
CA THR A 612 48.67 -69.68 23.18
C THR A 612 47.91 -69.10 21.99
N ARG A 613 47.41 -67.88 22.17
CA ARG A 613 46.84 -66.99 21.15
C ARG A 613 47.53 -65.62 21.25
N THR A 614 47.69 -64.95 20.12
CA THR A 614 48.26 -63.60 20.05
C THR A 614 47.18 -62.63 19.60
N LEU A 615 47.06 -61.52 20.29
CA LEU A 615 46.21 -60.38 19.96
C LEU A 615 47.11 -59.22 19.53
N THR A 616 46.76 -58.55 18.44
CA THR A 616 47.40 -57.31 17.99
C THR A 616 46.62 -56.13 18.54
N VAL A 617 47.32 -55.17 19.16
CA VAL A 617 46.76 -53.90 19.61
C VAL A 617 47.39 -52.80 18.76
N SER A 618 46.60 -51.89 18.20
CA SER A 618 47.08 -50.80 17.36
C SER A 618 46.45 -49.45 17.73
N ASN A 619 47.19 -48.37 17.48
CA ASN A 619 46.71 -47.00 17.61
C ASN A 619 46.22 -46.49 16.25
N LYS A 620 44.91 -46.23 16.13
CA LYS A 620 44.28 -45.66 14.92
C LYS A 620 43.70 -44.25 15.15
N GLY A 621 44.21 -43.52 16.14
CA GLY A 621 44.01 -42.07 16.22
C GLY A 621 44.95 -41.34 15.26
N THR A 622 44.69 -40.06 15.00
CA THR A 622 45.57 -39.16 14.22
C THR A 622 46.56 -38.39 15.08
N SER A 623 46.32 -38.25 16.38
CA SER A 623 47.18 -37.52 17.31
C SER A 623 47.50 -38.29 18.59
N GLY A 624 48.74 -38.12 19.08
CA GLY A 624 49.21 -38.65 20.36
C GLY A 624 49.52 -40.16 20.39
N PRO A 625 50.37 -40.61 21.34
CA PRO A 625 50.63 -42.03 21.54
C PRO A 625 49.53 -42.70 22.38
N LEU A 626 49.14 -43.91 21.98
CA LEU A 626 48.30 -44.81 22.78
C LEU A 626 49.17 -45.51 23.83
N LYS A 627 48.78 -45.36 25.09
CA LYS A 627 49.44 -45.87 26.29
C LYS A 627 48.56 -46.93 26.93
N LEU A 628 49.04 -48.17 27.01
CA LEU A 628 48.34 -49.24 27.72
C LEU A 628 48.73 -49.22 29.21
N SER A 629 47.74 -49.02 30.08
CA SER A 629 47.93 -48.90 31.53
C SER A 629 47.81 -50.23 32.27
N SER A 630 46.98 -51.16 31.77
CA SER A 630 46.89 -52.53 32.30
C SER A 630 46.36 -53.53 31.28
N ALA A 631 46.74 -54.79 31.46
CA ALA A 631 46.18 -55.97 30.80
C ALA A 631 45.90 -57.02 31.88
N THR A 632 44.63 -57.31 32.16
CA THR A 632 44.20 -58.17 33.27
C THR A 632 43.14 -59.16 32.83
N ILE A 633 43.16 -60.38 33.38
CA ILE A 633 42.16 -61.41 33.07
C ILE A 633 41.18 -61.57 34.24
N GLY A 634 39.89 -61.54 33.93
CA GLY A 634 38.79 -61.75 34.87
C GLY A 634 37.79 -62.81 34.36
N GLY A 635 36.68 -62.96 35.08
CA GLY A 635 35.63 -63.92 34.74
C GLY A 635 35.79 -65.33 35.35
N PRO A 636 34.81 -66.23 35.13
CA PRO A 636 34.62 -67.45 35.93
C PRO A 636 35.76 -68.48 35.83
N ALA A 637 36.45 -68.55 34.70
CA ALA A 637 37.57 -69.47 34.48
C ALA A 637 38.92 -68.74 34.37
N SER A 638 39.04 -67.52 34.89
CA SER A 638 40.25 -66.69 34.80
C SER A 638 41.55 -67.38 35.24
N ALA A 639 41.48 -68.29 36.22
CA ALA A 639 42.63 -69.07 36.69
C ALA A 639 43.21 -70.08 35.66
N ASP A 640 42.49 -70.39 34.57
CA ASP A 640 42.98 -71.22 33.47
C ASP A 640 43.71 -70.39 32.38
N TYR A 641 43.77 -69.06 32.50
CA TYR A 641 44.34 -68.16 31.49
C TYR A 641 45.40 -67.21 32.07
N GLU A 642 46.45 -66.92 31.30
CA GLU A 642 47.54 -66.03 31.72
C GLU A 642 48.02 -65.11 30.58
N VAL A 643 48.31 -63.84 30.87
CA VAL A 643 48.99 -62.92 29.94
C VAL A 643 50.50 -63.20 29.95
N THR A 644 50.87 -64.29 29.29
CA THR A 644 52.24 -64.82 29.28
C THR A 644 53.28 -63.94 28.57
N GLY A 645 52.89 -62.99 27.71
CA GLY A 645 53.85 -62.11 27.05
C GLY A 645 53.27 -61.16 26.02
N GLY A 646 54.10 -60.77 25.04
CA GLY A 646 53.80 -59.79 24.01
C GLY A 646 54.62 -58.50 24.14
N THR A 647 54.59 -57.65 23.12
CA THR A 647 55.38 -56.40 23.06
C THR A 647 54.70 -55.20 23.73
N CYS A 648 53.40 -55.26 24.04
CA CYS A 648 52.66 -54.12 24.59
C CYS A 648 53.06 -53.67 26.01
N LYS A 649 53.86 -54.45 26.74
CA LYS A 649 54.17 -54.22 28.16
C LYS A 649 55.09 -53.02 28.44
N SER A 650 55.68 -52.42 27.40
CA SER A 650 56.63 -51.30 27.53
C SER A 650 56.64 -50.38 26.30
N ALA A 651 55.51 -50.27 25.58
CA ALA A 651 55.39 -49.48 24.36
C ALA A 651 54.30 -48.41 24.51
N ASP A 652 54.71 -47.14 24.39
CA ASP A 652 53.84 -46.07 23.92
C ASP A 652 53.68 -46.28 22.40
N LEU A 653 52.50 -46.60 21.90
CA LEU A 653 52.26 -46.78 20.46
C LEU A 653 52.05 -45.43 19.78
N ALA A 654 52.94 -45.03 18.87
CA ALA A 654 52.69 -43.88 18.01
C ALA A 654 51.50 -44.15 17.06
N VAL A 655 51.07 -43.12 16.32
CA VAL A 655 50.01 -43.23 15.29
C VAL A 655 50.36 -44.33 14.29
N ASP A 656 49.35 -45.15 13.94
CA ASP A 656 49.43 -46.35 13.10
C ASP A 656 50.31 -47.53 13.62
N GLU A 657 51.08 -47.36 14.69
CA GLU A 657 51.88 -48.45 15.28
C GLU A 657 51.01 -49.52 15.95
N SER A 658 51.62 -50.71 16.14
CA SER A 658 50.99 -51.83 16.82
C SER A 658 51.96 -52.62 17.70
N CYS A 659 51.41 -53.25 18.74
CA CYS A 659 52.08 -54.19 19.63
C CYS A 659 51.25 -55.47 19.78
N THR A 660 51.80 -56.46 20.46
CA THR A 660 51.13 -57.75 20.72
C THR A 660 50.88 -57.99 22.20
N VAL A 661 49.79 -58.70 22.50
CA VAL A 661 49.50 -59.33 23.79
C VAL A 661 49.37 -60.84 23.54
N ILE A 662 50.10 -61.66 24.29
CA ILE A 662 50.10 -63.12 24.15
C ILE A 662 49.42 -63.71 25.39
N VAL A 663 48.27 -64.34 25.16
CA VAL A 663 47.48 -65.02 26.19
C VAL A 663 47.68 -66.52 26.05
N SER A 664 47.87 -67.20 27.18
CA SER A 664 47.88 -68.66 27.27
C SER A 664 46.60 -69.17 27.95
N PHE A 665 46.18 -70.37 27.57
CA PHE A 665 45.11 -71.16 28.17
C PHE A 665 45.68 -72.52 28.57
N THR A 666 45.46 -72.92 29.82
CA THR A 666 45.88 -74.21 30.39
C THR A 666 44.74 -74.77 31.24
N PRO A 667 43.81 -75.56 30.67
CA PRO A 667 42.61 -75.98 31.37
C PRO A 667 42.90 -76.91 32.55
N SER A 668 42.34 -76.59 33.71
CA SER A 668 42.38 -77.40 34.93
C SER A 668 41.18 -78.37 35.07
N VAL A 669 40.11 -78.16 34.29
CA VAL A 669 38.85 -78.93 34.36
C VAL A 669 38.35 -79.26 32.95
N ALA A 670 37.82 -80.47 32.76
CA ALA A 670 37.24 -80.94 31.50
C ALA A 670 35.86 -80.32 31.21
N SER A 671 35.82 -79.02 30.98
CA SER A 671 34.62 -78.26 30.63
C SER A 671 34.95 -77.15 29.62
N ARG A 672 33.93 -76.51 29.03
CA ARG A 672 34.11 -75.15 28.50
C ARG A 672 34.60 -74.24 29.64
N ARG A 673 35.57 -73.39 29.34
CA ARG A 673 36.20 -72.40 30.21
C ARG A 673 36.02 -71.04 29.52
N GLN A 674 35.57 -70.03 30.26
CA GLN A 674 35.37 -68.69 29.72
C GLN A 674 35.91 -67.64 30.67
N ALA A 675 36.60 -66.65 30.09
CA ALA A 675 37.23 -65.54 30.79
C ALA A 675 37.22 -64.28 29.91
N THR A 676 37.58 -63.14 30.49
CA THR A 676 37.67 -61.86 29.77
C THR A 676 39.05 -61.27 29.99
N LEU A 677 39.75 -60.91 28.93
CA LEU A 677 40.91 -60.02 29.00
C LEU A 677 40.43 -58.58 28.92
N THR A 678 40.63 -57.80 29.97
CA THR A 678 40.38 -56.36 30.00
C THR A 678 41.69 -55.61 29.79
N LEU A 679 41.73 -54.79 28.74
CA LEU A 679 42.82 -53.86 28.41
C LEU A 679 42.38 -52.45 28.79
N SER A 680 43.26 -51.68 29.43
CA SER A 680 43.00 -50.28 29.78
C SER A 680 44.03 -49.36 29.13
N SER A 681 43.60 -48.17 28.71
CA SER A 681 44.40 -47.26 27.89
C SER A 681 44.15 -45.78 28.22
N ASN A 682 44.82 -44.88 27.50
CA ASN A 682 44.51 -43.44 27.44
C ASN A 682 43.61 -43.04 26.24
N ASP A 683 42.96 -44.00 25.56
CA ASP A 683 41.93 -43.68 24.57
C ASP A 683 40.74 -43.02 25.29
N PRO A 684 40.36 -41.78 24.93
CA PRO A 684 39.28 -41.06 25.62
C PRO A 684 37.88 -41.59 25.27
N ALA A 685 37.70 -42.28 24.14
CA ALA A 685 36.46 -42.90 23.71
C ALA A 685 36.35 -44.37 24.18
N ARG A 686 37.49 -45.07 24.31
CA ARG A 686 37.57 -46.48 24.72
C ARG A 686 38.65 -46.72 25.80
N PRO A 687 38.56 -46.08 26.98
CA PRO A 687 39.60 -46.17 28.03
C PRO A 687 39.73 -47.58 28.62
N MET A 688 38.74 -48.45 28.39
CA MET A 688 38.78 -49.88 28.68
C MET A 688 38.17 -50.64 27.50
N VAL A 689 38.80 -51.74 27.08
CA VAL A 689 38.27 -52.68 26.08
C VAL A 689 38.37 -54.10 26.61
N GLU A 690 37.29 -54.86 26.44
CA GLU A 690 37.19 -56.26 26.82
C GLU A 690 37.31 -57.17 25.61
N VAL A 691 38.05 -58.27 25.77
CA VAL A 691 38.28 -59.30 24.76
C VAL A 691 37.88 -60.63 25.35
N ALA A 692 36.89 -61.29 24.73
CA ALA A 692 36.38 -62.58 25.20
C ALA A 692 37.42 -63.69 24.98
N LEU A 693 37.64 -64.53 25.99
CA LEU A 693 38.49 -65.72 25.94
C LEU A 693 37.60 -66.97 26.12
N ASP A 694 37.72 -67.92 25.20
CA ASP A 694 36.95 -69.18 25.21
C ASP A 694 37.86 -70.38 24.94
N GLY A 695 37.47 -71.54 25.45
CA GLY A 695 38.24 -72.78 25.29
C GLY A 695 37.57 -73.94 26.00
N ILE A 696 37.98 -75.16 25.69
CA ILE A 696 37.39 -76.39 26.23
C ILE A 696 38.50 -77.28 26.76
N GLY A 697 38.52 -77.52 28.07
CA GLY A 697 39.33 -78.58 28.65
C GLY A 697 38.78 -79.96 28.26
N ILE A 698 39.66 -80.89 27.87
CA ILE A 698 39.31 -82.30 27.66
C ILE A 698 40.27 -83.21 28.44
N ASP A 699 39.73 -84.27 29.02
CA ASP A 699 40.51 -85.34 29.66
C ASP A 699 40.82 -86.43 28.62
N PRO A 700 42.10 -86.69 28.29
CA PRO A 700 42.47 -87.71 27.30
C PRO A 700 42.33 -89.15 27.81
N THR A 701 41.89 -89.38 29.06
CA THR A 701 41.68 -90.72 29.64
C THR A 701 40.24 -91.22 29.58
N VAL A 702 39.30 -90.39 29.09
CA VAL A 702 37.92 -90.81 28.79
C VAL A 702 37.83 -91.23 27.32
N GLU A 703 37.87 -92.54 27.07
CA GLU A 703 37.60 -93.12 25.75
C GLU A 703 36.11 -92.94 25.40
N PRO A 704 35.74 -92.50 24.17
CA PRO A 704 34.35 -92.23 23.84
C PRO A 704 33.54 -93.53 23.65
N GLU A 705 32.48 -93.70 24.44
CA GLU A 705 31.47 -94.72 24.14
C GLU A 705 30.73 -94.39 22.82
N PRO A 706 30.36 -95.41 22.02
CA PRO A 706 29.74 -95.20 20.72
C PRO A 706 28.25 -94.84 20.85
N ASP A 707 27.92 -93.60 20.53
CA ASP A 707 26.52 -93.16 20.39
C ASP A 707 25.84 -93.93 19.25
N THR A 708 24.74 -94.62 19.54
CA THR A 708 24.07 -95.54 18.61
C THR A 708 22.58 -95.22 18.45
N ASP A 709 22.27 -94.79 17.23
CA ASP A 709 20.99 -94.41 16.63
C ASP A 709 19.76 -95.24 17.05
N ASP A 710 18.82 -94.56 17.73
CA ASP A 710 17.35 -94.67 17.67
C ASP A 710 16.80 -93.72 18.77
N GLY A 711 15.74 -92.93 18.62
CA GLY A 711 14.71 -92.87 17.58
C GLY A 711 13.36 -92.55 18.25
N ASP A 712 12.41 -91.95 17.53
CA ASP A 712 10.99 -91.77 17.94
C ASP A 712 10.69 -90.83 19.16
N GLN A 713 9.56 -90.11 19.26
CA GLN A 713 8.50 -89.80 18.28
C GLN A 713 7.61 -88.62 18.76
N THR A 714 6.78 -88.09 17.87
CA THR A 714 5.42 -87.50 18.10
C THR A 714 5.16 -86.21 18.91
N VAL A 715 4.67 -85.19 18.17
CA VAL A 715 3.29 -84.62 18.23
C VAL A 715 2.79 -83.95 19.53
N ASP A 716 2.81 -82.60 19.49
CA ASP A 716 1.60 -81.74 19.59
C ASP A 716 0.87 -81.68 20.98
N PRO A 717 -0.27 -80.97 21.16
CA PRO A 717 -0.18 -79.59 21.63
C PRO A 717 -0.97 -79.28 22.92
N ASP A 718 -0.89 -77.99 23.30
CA ASP A 718 -1.98 -77.18 23.90
C ASP A 718 -2.24 -77.29 25.42
N GLN A 719 -2.82 -76.20 25.97
CA GLN A 719 -3.50 -76.05 27.27
C GLN A 719 -2.69 -76.21 28.59
N GLN A 720 -3.02 -75.53 29.71
CA GLN A 720 -3.54 -74.16 29.95
C GLN A 720 -3.46 -73.85 31.48
N SER A 721 -3.69 -72.59 31.90
CA SER A 721 -3.88 -72.09 33.29
C SER A 721 -2.66 -72.23 34.25
N ALA A 722 -2.23 -71.21 35.01
CA ALA A 722 -2.91 -70.39 36.06
C ALA A 722 -3.09 -71.15 37.39
N ASP A 723 -3.01 -70.55 38.58
CA ASP A 723 -3.05 -69.11 38.94
C ASP A 723 -2.34 -68.82 40.30
N THR A 724 -2.42 -67.58 40.81
CA THR A 724 -2.24 -67.02 42.19
C THR A 724 -1.24 -65.86 42.37
N ASP A 725 -1.57 -64.69 41.82
CA ASP A 725 -2.09 -63.47 42.51
C ASP A 725 -1.49 -62.93 43.86
N SER A 726 -1.84 -61.68 44.19
CA SER A 726 -1.47 -60.76 45.32
C SER A 726 -0.10 -60.04 45.21
N ASP A 727 0.03 -58.71 45.45
CA ASP A 727 -0.94 -57.68 45.91
C ASP A 727 -0.60 -56.26 45.35
N ALA A 728 -1.53 -55.29 45.50
CA ALA A 728 -1.47 -53.90 44.98
C ALA A 728 -0.52 -52.93 45.78
N ILE A 729 -0.26 -51.64 45.47
CA ILE A 729 -1.13 -50.46 45.18
C ILE A 729 -0.32 -49.34 44.43
N GLU A 730 -1.03 -48.45 43.71
CA GLU A 730 -0.80 -47.05 43.18
C GLU A 730 0.57 -46.33 43.44
N ASP A 731 1.07 -45.37 42.63
CA ASP A 731 0.36 -44.26 41.94
C ASP A 731 1.19 -43.53 40.80
N GLN A 732 0.46 -42.92 39.85
CA GLN A 732 0.67 -41.74 38.97
C GLN A 732 1.75 -41.52 37.86
N SER A 733 1.21 -40.98 36.74
CA SER A 733 1.68 -39.90 35.81
C SER A 733 2.70 -40.13 34.67
N ASP A 734 2.12 -40.43 33.49
CA ASP A 734 2.21 -39.79 32.15
C ASP A 734 2.53 -38.25 32.13
N PRO A 735 2.93 -37.59 31.01
CA PRO A 735 3.27 -38.04 29.63
C PRO A 735 4.78 -37.79 29.30
N ASP A 736 5.34 -37.40 28.14
CA ASP A 736 4.95 -36.86 26.80
C ASP A 736 6.24 -36.96 25.90
N GLN A 737 6.33 -37.11 24.55
CA GLN A 737 5.42 -37.09 23.39
C GLN A 737 5.83 -38.10 22.28
N SER A 738 4.85 -38.39 21.40
CA SER A 738 4.88 -38.80 19.97
C SER A 738 6.01 -38.22 19.10
N ASP A 739 6.72 -39.04 18.32
CA ASP A 739 6.50 -39.38 16.89
C ASP A 739 6.58 -38.23 15.87
N LEU A 740 7.45 -38.39 14.84
CA LEU A 740 6.99 -38.90 13.55
C LEU A 740 8.12 -39.37 12.61
N ASP A 741 7.86 -40.52 11.99
CA ASP A 741 8.60 -41.22 10.94
C ASP A 741 8.76 -40.41 9.63
N GLN A 742 9.95 -40.49 9.01
CA GLN A 742 10.03 -40.68 7.56
C GLN A 742 11.35 -41.29 7.06
N SER A 743 11.27 -41.99 5.92
CA SER A 743 12.30 -42.90 5.39
C SER A 743 13.12 -42.36 4.22
N ASP A 744 14.39 -42.80 4.15
CA ASP A 744 15.24 -42.90 2.94
C ASP A 744 14.55 -43.82 1.86
N PRO A 745 14.96 -43.90 0.56
CA PRO A 745 16.37 -44.04 0.12
C PRO A 745 16.84 -43.33 -1.18
N ASP A 746 18.02 -42.69 -1.10
CA ASP A 746 19.26 -43.00 -1.88
C ASP A 746 19.40 -42.74 -3.43
N LEU A 747 20.69 -42.67 -3.84
CA LEU A 747 21.35 -42.93 -5.16
C LEU A 747 21.77 -41.81 -6.14
N SER A 748 23.11 -41.63 -6.22
CA SER A 748 23.99 -41.28 -7.39
C SER A 748 23.86 -39.88 -8.05
N ASP A 749 24.94 -39.11 -8.35
CA ASP A 749 26.25 -39.37 -9.00
C ASP A 749 26.13 -39.55 -10.54
N SER A 750 26.93 -38.97 -11.46
CA SER A 750 28.26 -38.32 -11.40
C SER A 750 28.53 -37.27 -12.51
N GLY A 751 29.27 -36.18 -12.21
CA GLY A 751 30.13 -35.38 -13.14
C GLY A 751 29.55 -34.71 -14.41
N THR A 752 30.28 -33.93 -15.22
CA THR A 752 31.52 -33.13 -15.01
C THR A 752 31.80 -32.23 -16.25
N LEU A 753 32.11 -30.94 -16.04
CA LEU A 753 32.96 -30.05 -16.88
C LEU A 753 32.51 -29.79 -18.36
N ASP A 754 32.91 -28.71 -19.06
CA ASP A 754 33.92 -27.68 -18.78
C ASP A 754 33.61 -26.29 -19.45
N ALA A 755 34.35 -25.26 -19.05
CA ALA A 755 34.86 -24.04 -19.73
C ALA A 755 34.26 -23.49 -21.07
N LEU A 756 34.34 -22.18 -21.43
CA LEU A 756 34.72 -20.93 -20.74
C LEU A 756 34.40 -19.70 -21.64
N GLY A 757 33.98 -18.57 -21.05
CA GLY A 757 34.14 -17.19 -21.56
C GLY A 757 33.42 -16.77 -22.86
N ASP A 758 33.41 -15.49 -23.26
CA ASP A 758 33.51 -14.22 -22.50
C ASP A 758 33.18 -13.03 -23.44
N SER A 759 33.11 -11.80 -22.89
CA SER A 759 33.20 -10.50 -23.60
C SER A 759 32.12 -10.06 -24.61
N GLU A 760 31.30 -9.09 -24.17
CA GLU A 760 30.86 -7.90 -24.94
C GLU A 760 32.10 -7.04 -25.40
N PRO A 761 32.03 -5.98 -26.25
CA PRO A 761 30.87 -5.09 -26.43
C PRO A 761 30.66 -4.33 -27.78
N ALA A 762 29.56 -3.54 -27.77
CA ALA A 762 29.45 -2.14 -28.28
C ALA A 762 29.22 -1.79 -29.78
N ASP A 763 28.48 -0.67 -29.91
CA ASP A 763 28.53 0.44 -30.89
C ASP A 763 28.05 0.32 -32.37
N ASP A 764 26.83 0.86 -32.55
CA ASP A 764 26.55 2.15 -33.24
C ASP A 764 26.17 2.21 -34.75
N LEU A 765 25.33 3.21 -35.06
CA LEU A 765 24.82 3.74 -36.35
C LEU A 765 24.17 2.81 -37.40
N GLY A 766 23.18 3.34 -38.13
CA GLY A 766 22.98 2.93 -39.54
C GLY A 766 21.57 2.99 -40.15
N ASP A 767 20.99 4.18 -40.27
CA ASP A 767 19.84 4.47 -41.17
C ASP A 767 19.95 3.84 -42.58
N SER A 768 18.88 3.19 -43.08
CA SER A 768 18.26 3.53 -44.39
C SER A 768 17.10 2.62 -44.89
N GLN A 769 15.94 3.25 -45.07
CA GLN A 769 15.09 3.29 -46.29
C GLN A 769 14.64 2.01 -47.09
N LEU A 770 13.31 1.90 -47.20
CA LEU A 770 12.49 1.62 -48.42
C LEU A 770 12.36 0.18 -49.00
N GLY A 771 11.21 -0.05 -49.65
CA GLY A 771 10.76 -1.33 -50.27
C GLY A 771 9.81 -2.10 -49.35
N ASN A 772 8.47 -2.11 -49.49
CA ASN A 772 7.56 -1.85 -50.62
C ASN A 772 7.60 -2.90 -51.74
N ASP A 773 6.81 -3.98 -51.59
CA ASP A 773 5.85 -4.36 -52.64
C ASP A 773 4.63 -5.12 -52.06
N GLN A 774 3.63 -5.42 -52.91
CA GLN A 774 2.28 -5.88 -52.57
C GLN A 774 2.04 -7.39 -52.79
N THR A 775 0.76 -7.77 -52.62
CA THR A 775 0.04 -8.96 -53.11
C THR A 775 0.06 -10.23 -52.25
N GLY A 776 -1.12 -10.86 -52.18
CA GLY A 776 -1.42 -11.99 -51.28
C GLY A 776 -2.93 -12.19 -51.08
N ASP A 777 -3.73 -12.09 -52.14
CA ASP A 777 -5.11 -12.59 -52.12
C ASP A 777 -5.10 -14.13 -52.09
N ASP A 778 -5.91 -14.77 -51.25
CA ASP A 778 -6.87 -15.79 -51.74
C ASP A 778 -7.93 -16.19 -50.69
N ALA A 779 -9.15 -15.71 -50.92
CA ALA A 779 -10.35 -16.51 -51.21
C ALA A 779 -10.94 -17.55 -50.20
N LEU A 780 -12.28 -17.45 -50.07
CA LEU A 780 -13.26 -18.47 -49.66
C LEU A 780 -13.35 -18.80 -48.14
N GLN A 781 -14.50 -19.24 -47.59
CA GLN A 781 -15.77 -19.63 -48.23
C GLN A 781 -17.00 -19.22 -47.39
N SER A 782 -18.15 -19.04 -48.05
CA SER A 782 -19.44 -18.74 -47.42
C SER A 782 -20.31 -19.98 -47.20
N VAL A 783 -21.22 -19.91 -46.22
CA VAL A 783 -22.39 -20.80 -46.09
C VAL A 783 -23.59 -19.96 -45.69
N ASP A 784 -24.54 -19.80 -46.61
CA ASP A 784 -25.90 -19.32 -46.31
C ASP A 784 -26.77 -20.45 -45.74
N LEU A 785 -27.77 -20.11 -44.93
CA LEU A 785 -29.18 -20.45 -45.23
C LEU A 785 -30.18 -19.67 -44.35
N ALA A 786 -31.43 -19.69 -44.80
CA ALA A 786 -32.60 -18.97 -44.26
C ALA A 786 -33.09 -19.55 -42.90
N ASP A 787 -34.11 -19.02 -42.20
CA ASP A 787 -35.32 -18.38 -42.72
C ASP A 787 -36.05 -17.42 -41.74
N ALA A 788 -37.16 -16.85 -42.21
CA ALA A 788 -37.92 -15.73 -41.66
C ALA A 788 -38.93 -16.10 -40.53
N PRO A 789 -39.53 -15.11 -39.81
CA PRO A 789 -40.28 -15.33 -38.57
C PRO A 789 -41.81 -15.34 -38.72
N THR A 790 -42.52 -15.83 -37.68
CA THR A 790 -43.91 -15.44 -37.34
C THR A 790 -44.24 -15.72 -35.87
N PRO A 791 -45.24 -15.04 -35.26
CA PRO A 791 -45.62 -15.20 -33.85
C PRO A 791 -46.81 -16.16 -33.66
N ASN A 792 -47.26 -16.34 -32.41
CA ASN A 792 -48.68 -16.57 -32.07
C ASN A 792 -48.99 -16.27 -30.59
N ASP A 793 -50.23 -15.89 -30.33
CA ASP A 793 -50.86 -15.86 -29.01
C ASP A 793 -51.18 -17.28 -28.50
N ASP A 794 -51.45 -17.44 -27.20
CA ASP A 794 -52.75 -18.00 -26.77
C ASP A 794 -53.07 -17.65 -25.30
N ALA A 795 -54.30 -17.91 -24.85
CA ALA A 795 -54.88 -17.37 -23.62
C ALA A 795 -55.44 -18.40 -22.61
N SER A 796 -55.55 -18.00 -21.34
CA SER A 796 -56.53 -18.50 -20.33
C SER A 796 -56.46 -17.60 -19.09
N ALA A 797 -57.49 -17.19 -18.32
CA ALA A 797 -58.91 -17.57 -18.09
C ALA A 797 -59.13 -18.11 -16.66
N SER A 798 -60.36 -17.97 -16.11
CA SER A 798 -60.81 -18.24 -14.70
C SER A 798 -60.21 -17.29 -13.62
N ASP A 799 -60.89 -16.85 -12.56
CA ASP A 799 -62.32 -16.87 -12.12
C ASP A 799 -62.59 -15.57 -11.31
N GLN A 800 -63.75 -14.88 -11.36
CA GLN A 800 -65.13 -15.16 -10.91
C GLN A 800 -65.45 -15.06 -9.39
N ASN A 801 -66.34 -14.09 -9.09
CA ASN A 801 -67.36 -14.03 -8.02
C ASN A 801 -67.01 -13.75 -6.54
N GLY A 802 -67.97 -13.07 -5.88
CA GLY A 802 -68.05 -12.81 -4.44
C GLY A 802 -67.51 -11.44 -4.03
N GLY A 803 -68.22 -10.61 -3.25
CA GLY A 803 -69.57 -10.76 -2.72
C GLY A 803 -70.01 -9.50 -1.95
N SER A 804 -71.31 -9.24 -1.95
CA SER A 804 -71.99 -8.13 -1.27
C SER A 804 -71.78 -8.07 0.24
N ASP A 805 -71.81 -6.87 0.83
CA ASP A 805 -73.00 -6.42 1.58
C ASP A 805 -72.94 -4.92 1.92
N ALA A 806 -74.09 -4.34 2.29
CA ALA A 806 -74.27 -2.91 2.54
C ALA A 806 -75.06 -2.65 3.83
N ILE A 807 -74.74 -1.55 4.52
CA ILE A 807 -75.57 -0.94 5.56
C ILE A 807 -75.65 0.57 5.29
N ASP A 808 -76.80 1.17 5.62
CA ASP A 808 -77.30 2.48 5.18
C ASP A 808 -77.56 3.44 6.36
N LEU A 809 -78.00 4.66 6.06
CA LEU A 809 -78.67 5.68 6.89
C LEU A 809 -77.80 6.72 7.64
N GLY A 810 -77.93 8.00 7.26
CA GLY A 810 -77.40 9.14 8.04
C GLY A 810 -77.42 10.52 7.34
N GLY A 811 -78.60 11.09 7.09
CA GLY A 811 -78.78 12.43 6.48
C GLY A 811 -78.99 13.60 7.49
N PRO A 812 -79.48 14.79 7.05
CA PRO A 812 -78.60 15.99 6.95
C PRO A 812 -79.15 17.32 7.53
N GLY A 813 -78.33 18.39 7.49
CA GLY A 813 -78.71 19.83 7.66
C GLY A 813 -77.53 20.76 7.27
N THR A 814 -77.64 21.92 6.59
CA THR A 814 -78.42 23.17 6.80
C THR A 814 -77.93 24.03 7.99
N ASP A 815 -77.70 25.36 7.93
CA ASP A 815 -78.05 26.40 6.93
C ASP A 815 -77.16 27.68 7.01
N SER A 816 -77.12 28.51 5.94
CA SER A 816 -76.74 29.96 5.88
C SER A 816 -75.30 30.42 6.30
N GLY A 817 -74.70 31.55 5.90
CA GLY A 817 -75.07 32.70 5.03
C GLY A 817 -75.22 34.03 5.82
N GLY A 818 -74.61 35.19 5.49
CA GLY A 818 -73.56 35.57 4.51
C GLY A 818 -73.36 37.11 4.38
N THR A 819 -72.17 37.54 3.92
CA THR A 819 -71.86 38.81 3.17
C THR A 819 -72.07 40.23 3.79
N VAL A 820 -71.10 41.16 3.57
CA VAL A 820 -71.22 42.58 3.07
C VAL A 820 -70.19 43.59 3.66
N ILE A 821 -69.20 43.94 2.82
CA ILE A 821 -68.56 45.25 2.49
C ILE A 821 -68.87 46.51 3.35
N LEU A 822 -67.82 47.30 3.67
CA LEU A 822 -67.80 48.78 3.46
C LEU A 822 -66.37 49.38 3.38
N ARG A 823 -66.24 50.68 3.02
CA ARG A 823 -65.00 51.31 2.50
C ARG A 823 -64.70 52.70 3.10
N ARG A 824 -63.40 53.04 3.15
CA ARG A 824 -62.75 54.39 3.18
C ARG A 824 -62.94 55.31 4.40
N GLY A 825 -61.80 55.82 4.86
CA GLY A 825 -61.58 57.12 5.54
C GLY A 825 -60.09 57.49 5.43
N GLY A 826 -59.70 58.77 5.42
CA GLY A 826 -58.29 59.16 5.26
C GLY A 826 -57.99 60.66 5.30
N GLY A 827 -56.69 61.00 5.36
CA GLY A 827 -56.15 62.34 5.68
C GLY A 827 -55.64 62.41 7.13
N GLY A 828 -54.66 63.25 7.50
CA GLY A 828 -53.84 64.19 6.72
C GLY A 828 -52.66 64.72 7.55
N CYS A 829 -51.66 65.35 6.93
CA CYS A 829 -50.34 65.62 7.53
C CYS A 829 -50.29 66.81 8.51
N SER A 830 -49.38 66.74 9.51
CA SER A 830 -48.73 67.93 10.11
C SER A 830 -47.36 67.61 10.73
N GLN A 831 -46.49 68.63 10.74
CA GLN A 831 -45.08 68.74 11.19
C GLN A 831 -44.86 70.26 11.46
N PRO A 832 -43.74 70.77 12.06
CA PRO A 832 -42.65 70.12 12.81
C PRO A 832 -42.33 70.77 14.20
N VAL A 833 -41.58 70.10 15.09
CA VAL A 833 -40.67 70.71 16.09
C VAL A 833 -39.53 69.74 16.45
N GLY A 834 -38.33 70.25 16.78
CA GLY A 834 -37.21 69.55 17.43
C GLY A 834 -35.98 70.48 17.55
N PRO A 835 -34.80 70.04 18.04
CA PRO A 835 -34.45 68.78 18.74
C PRO A 835 -34.06 69.07 20.22
N PRO A 836 -33.29 68.26 21.01
CA PRO A 836 -31.92 67.81 20.72
C PRO A 836 -31.55 66.34 21.08
N ASP A 837 -30.32 65.97 20.67
CA ASP A 837 -29.38 64.96 21.21
C ASP A 837 -29.50 63.43 21.03
N ALA A 838 -28.31 62.85 20.83
CA ALA A 838 -27.86 61.45 20.95
C ALA A 838 -28.44 60.36 20.00
N ALA A 839 -27.65 59.98 18.99
CA ALA A 839 -27.88 58.81 18.12
C ALA A 839 -27.03 57.58 18.54
N PRO A 840 -27.47 56.34 18.23
CA PRO A 840 -26.72 55.11 18.50
C PRO A 840 -25.59 54.84 17.48
N ALA A 841 -24.73 53.86 17.78
CA ALA A 841 -23.52 53.58 17.02
C ALA A 841 -23.68 52.53 15.90
N LEU A 842 -23.22 52.86 14.68
CA LEU A 842 -22.73 51.88 13.70
C LEU A 842 -21.73 52.50 12.69
N MET A 843 -20.63 53.10 13.15
CA MET A 843 -19.58 53.62 12.26
C MET A 843 -18.17 53.54 12.87
N LEU A 844 -17.74 52.34 13.27
CA LEU A 844 -16.51 52.13 14.05
C LEU A 844 -15.56 51.09 13.41
N LEU A 845 -15.26 51.25 12.12
CA LEU A 845 -14.17 50.51 11.45
C LEU A 845 -13.46 51.27 10.29
N ILE A 846 -13.73 52.57 10.11
CA ILE A 846 -13.06 53.42 9.09
C ILE A 846 -12.17 54.51 9.74
N LEU A 847 -12.32 54.77 11.05
CA LEU A 847 -11.64 55.89 11.73
C LEU A 847 -10.22 55.61 12.25
N PHE A 848 -9.70 54.38 12.17
CA PHE A 848 -8.32 54.08 12.63
C PHE A 848 -7.24 54.47 11.60
N SER A 849 -7.51 54.36 10.30
CA SER A 849 -6.51 54.62 9.25
C SER A 849 -6.17 56.11 9.07
N LEU A 850 -7.07 57.03 9.46
CA LEU A 850 -6.91 58.48 9.27
C LEU A 850 -6.22 59.21 10.42
N VAL A 851 -6.01 58.57 11.57
CA VAL A 851 -5.21 59.13 12.68
C VAL A 851 -3.73 58.78 12.54
N ALA A 852 -3.42 57.57 12.03
CA ALA A 852 -2.04 57.12 11.81
C ALA A 852 -1.27 58.01 10.80
N TYR A 853 -1.91 58.38 9.69
CA TYR A 853 -1.28 59.20 8.63
C TYR A 853 -0.95 60.64 9.06
N ARG A 854 -1.45 61.11 10.22
CA ARG A 854 -1.15 62.46 10.78
C ARG A 854 -0.14 62.48 11.94
N ARG A 855 0.63 61.40 12.15
CA ARG A 855 1.77 61.37 13.10
C ARG A 855 3.15 61.13 12.48
N LEU A 856 3.28 61.16 11.15
CA LEU A 856 4.55 60.98 10.43
C LEU A 856 4.97 62.17 9.53
N GLN A 857 4.45 63.37 9.82
CA GLN A 857 5.00 64.65 9.32
C GLN A 857 5.07 65.72 10.42
N ARG A 858 5.91 65.44 11.42
CA ARG A 858 6.68 66.41 12.21
C ARG A 858 8.05 65.83 12.48
#